data_AF-A0A9P8T031-F1
#
_entry.id   AF-A0A9P8T031-F1
#
_cell.length_a   1.000
_cell.length_b   1.000
_cell.length_c   1.000
_cell.angle_alpha   90.00
_cell.angle_beta   90.00
_cell.angle_gamma   90.00
#
_symmetry.space_group_name_H-M   'P 1'
#
loop_
_entity.id
_entity.type
_entity.pdbx_description
1 polymer ?
#
loop_
_entity_poly.entity_id
_entity_poly.type
_entity_poly.pdbx_seq_one_letter_code
_entity_poly.pdbx_strand_id
1 'polypeptide(L)'
;MFKKRLGSLSRKGDKSPIDAPPETSPKMPSMPSISLPRSRGASGISAGLDTIPFSIEELQTYGIAGKVKTLAFDPMQSLMAIVTDLNHVHIFGQSRVGFALTLTTTSAIRGLRFVKGVYLVAIDSFNTIFVISLASKKLLHKIVANNQITAFETDYSLEFIYVGLNNGTVKAYNVETGLETILSLREQQYHTFILESSVQVTSIKLSPRDIGTLLISYPKMTIEFNLAENRAVKEFIYKLPRGAPGGENATYKYDATGYYIPNVVQSLWHPNGLHVVTIHDDNSLVFWDALTGEQILARSPFDSYVDTPSGESHSGQKMTKIRKAAWLCESDPEKTSLLFCGGDSYETEGYHQIVRMDFGRMLSYSMTSYTQMAKYYAQPKQQNIFAIHAAASIVDFVPLGEESPYYDGNHGPKLIALTLSDGSLKFMNYPTGNLSFRANLFPSTISWLNPKITYSSSSFIDKKVLNGIIDTQTKQQSVLKGGIPGRPKYKADVGSVIISGHENGYIRIWSSSEGELDSSKAFEIDISRILLDDSPQFSISRVSFAPEQLEISCSMYNDDVLLFSYQQNKNFQPTEGDLNRRMSSLELSSTKAEKQIIDISDRAPRDLKKGFLPKVLIKSMGYGKVTALCNSNIGFVGIGYESGQLIVVDRRINAVIFNHQLVDDGLSLAIYPTSIEFAYGQPGLVMLVGTRIGRLLTFEITNSGRFSLRLIDQLDSNDGEITEIIPINSDTGRPATASIRHVNSPVSADRVPLSIITASSSDVRIVKNGSKMAHKTFGKGELSKVGITGTKTQKGNVAFCLVAILGASKKFVVYSIPSLSELTNMRIPYRVDPKLVSQSSVLPLGDVFLRINATEAALVNIMGLRQPVLSLETINGDDILFLQNVLIPYRPTTNYFVKGTSSLTYSRLYSLLVGRDRPASSTKPEYELAWNISPYNPSNHTLMGVSKPKYYDPNALHQHPGLTEKPVAPLNVSSVTKSISRWTNLAQNRLDTANDRVDDYMNDMNDNFDNFVSDTKSQAIKGLLGSKLGL
;
A
#
# COMPACT_ATOMS: atom_id res chain seq x y z
N MET A 1 14.86 42.08 38.05
CA MET A 1 16.16 41.98 37.32
C MET A 1 15.84 41.55 35.89
N PHE A 2 16.20 42.19 34.79
CA PHE A 2 16.70 43.53 34.47
C PHE A 2 16.07 43.87 33.09
N LYS A 3 15.44 45.05 32.96
CA LYS A 3 14.95 45.66 31.71
C LYS A 3 15.85 46.86 31.40
N LYS A 4 16.12 47.15 30.11
CA LYS A 4 16.34 48.49 29.49
C LYS A 4 16.56 48.29 27.98
N ARG A 5 15.70 48.79 27.07
CA ARG A 5 15.54 50.18 26.53
C ARG A 5 16.82 50.73 25.87
N LEU A 6 16.74 50.99 24.56
CA LEU A 6 17.56 51.96 23.84
C LEU A 6 16.66 52.79 22.93
N GLY A 7 16.85 54.11 23.00
CA GLY A 7 16.41 55.08 22.01
C GLY A 7 17.55 56.07 21.80
N SER A 8 17.58 56.73 20.65
CA SER A 8 18.25 58.03 20.49
C SER A 8 17.73 58.74 19.24
N LEU A 9 17.32 59.98 19.45
CA LEU A 9 16.90 60.98 18.47
C LEU A 9 18.11 61.80 17.96
N SER A 10 17.87 62.45 16.81
CA SER A 10 18.63 63.45 16.04
C SER A 10 19.23 64.63 16.85
N ARG A 11 20.04 65.57 16.35
CA ARG A 11 19.94 66.42 15.14
C ARG A 11 21.11 67.42 15.11
N LYS A 12 21.56 67.86 13.93
CA LYS A 12 21.89 69.27 13.59
C LYS A 12 22.20 69.35 12.09
N GLY A 13 21.47 70.20 11.37
CA GLY A 13 21.79 70.61 9.99
C GLY A 13 22.41 72.01 9.98
N ASP A 14 22.94 72.46 8.83
CA ASP A 14 22.32 73.57 8.08
C ASP A 14 22.98 73.84 6.71
N LYS A 15 22.12 74.35 5.80
CA LYS A 15 22.33 75.22 4.61
C LYS A 15 22.55 74.65 3.19
N SER A 16 21.71 75.21 2.31
CA SER A 16 21.30 75.00 0.90
C SER A 16 22.20 75.78 -0.11
N PRO A 17 21.91 75.97 -1.43
CA PRO A 17 20.73 75.59 -2.26
C PRO A 17 20.99 75.08 -3.73
N ILE A 18 19.94 74.45 -4.30
CA ILE A 18 19.34 74.51 -5.67
C ILE A 18 20.26 74.76 -6.90
N ASP A 19 20.23 73.84 -7.89
CA ASP A 19 19.86 74.13 -9.30
C ASP A 19 19.72 72.84 -10.15
N ALA A 20 18.92 72.94 -11.22
CA ALA A 20 18.46 71.85 -12.09
C ALA A 20 19.28 71.72 -13.41
N PRO A 21 18.89 70.84 -14.37
CA PRO A 21 19.69 69.76 -14.97
C PRO A 21 20.45 70.17 -16.25
N PRO A 22 21.32 69.30 -16.84
CA PRO A 22 20.89 68.64 -18.09
C PRO A 22 21.60 67.30 -18.49
N GLU A 23 20.92 66.59 -19.39
CA GLU A 23 21.40 65.89 -20.61
C GLU A 23 22.40 64.71 -20.61
N THR A 24 22.36 64.04 -21.77
CA THR A 24 22.62 62.63 -22.10
C THR A 24 24.03 62.29 -22.61
N SER A 25 24.41 61.02 -22.37
CA SER A 25 25.38 60.13 -23.08
C SER A 25 26.87 60.26 -22.71
N PRO A 26 27.77 59.26 -22.97
CA PRO A 26 27.60 57.91 -23.54
C PRO A 26 28.30 56.75 -22.74
N LYS A 27 28.02 55.50 -23.13
CA LYS A 27 28.63 54.24 -22.62
C LYS A 27 30.07 54.01 -23.12
N MET A 28 30.92 53.39 -22.28
CA MET A 28 31.99 52.41 -22.61
C MET A 28 32.46 51.70 -21.30
N PRO A 29 33.21 50.58 -21.33
CA PRO A 29 32.83 49.22 -21.75
C PRO A 29 32.96 48.20 -20.57
N SER A 30 32.18 47.13 -20.59
CA SER A 30 32.24 46.06 -19.59
C SER A 30 33.43 45.11 -19.84
N MET A 31 34.21 44.86 -18.79
CA MET A 31 35.21 43.80 -18.73
C MET A 31 34.59 42.39 -18.91
N PRO A 32 35.35 41.42 -19.45
CA PRO A 32 34.81 40.14 -19.91
C PRO A 32 34.29 39.29 -18.75
N SER A 33 33.17 38.61 -19.00
CA SER A 33 32.60 37.63 -18.10
C SER A 33 33.55 36.44 -17.88
N ILE A 34 33.72 36.08 -16.62
CA ILE A 34 34.35 34.82 -16.21
C ILE A 34 33.51 33.69 -16.80
N SER A 35 34.12 32.92 -17.71
CA SER A 35 33.49 31.74 -18.31
C SER A 35 33.40 30.62 -17.27
N LEU A 36 32.18 30.12 -17.06
CA LEU A 36 31.93 28.85 -16.39
C LEU A 36 32.62 27.71 -17.16
N PRO A 37 33.17 26.69 -16.48
CA PRO A 37 33.86 25.60 -17.15
C PRO A 37 32.90 24.84 -18.09
N ARG A 38 33.24 24.81 -19.38
CA ARG A 38 32.55 24.05 -20.42
C ARG A 38 32.54 22.56 -20.05
N SER A 39 31.35 21.94 -20.02
CA SER A 39 31.21 20.48 -20.03
C SER A 39 32.00 19.91 -21.22
N ARG A 40 32.88 18.93 -20.98
CA ARG A 40 33.49 18.17 -22.09
C ARG A 40 32.36 17.43 -22.81
N GLY A 41 32.16 17.75 -24.09
CA GLY A 41 31.08 17.18 -24.90
C GLY A 41 31.12 15.65 -24.96
N ALA A 42 29.96 15.03 -25.18
CA ALA A 42 29.86 13.59 -25.34
C ALA A 42 30.67 13.13 -26.57
N SER A 43 31.52 12.10 -26.40
CA SER A 43 32.38 11.55 -27.45
C SER A 43 32.14 10.04 -27.61
N GLY A 44 32.52 9.48 -28.77
CA GLY A 44 32.32 8.06 -29.07
C GLY A 44 30.85 7.67 -29.21
N ILE A 45 30.48 6.51 -28.65
CA ILE A 45 29.12 5.93 -28.72
C ILE A 45 28.05 6.72 -27.95
N SER A 46 28.44 7.68 -27.10
CA SER A 46 27.51 8.62 -26.44
C SER A 46 27.32 9.95 -27.18
N ALA A 47 27.96 10.14 -28.34
CA ALA A 47 27.95 11.42 -29.05
C ALA A 47 26.52 11.91 -29.37
N GLY A 48 26.20 13.14 -28.98
CA GLY A 48 24.91 13.79 -29.19
C GLY A 48 23.99 13.79 -27.96
N LEU A 49 24.33 13.04 -26.89
CA LEU A 49 23.56 13.05 -25.62
C LEU A 49 23.78 14.32 -24.79
N ASP A 50 24.85 15.08 -25.06
CA ASP A 50 25.13 16.38 -24.46
C ASP A 50 24.04 17.44 -24.76
N THR A 51 23.22 17.20 -25.78
CA THR A 51 22.10 18.07 -26.15
C THR A 51 20.78 17.72 -25.45
N ILE A 52 20.73 16.62 -24.68
CA ILE A 52 19.53 16.18 -23.97
C ILE A 52 19.39 16.96 -22.65
N PRO A 53 18.21 17.55 -22.37
CA PRO A 53 17.97 18.29 -21.13
C PRO A 53 17.70 17.31 -19.99
N PHE A 54 18.75 16.75 -19.41
CA PHE A 54 18.61 15.86 -18.25
C PHE A 54 18.01 16.60 -17.05
N SER A 55 16.91 16.08 -16.53
CA SER A 55 16.22 16.57 -15.34
C SER A 55 15.42 15.42 -14.72
N ILE A 56 15.18 15.47 -13.41
CA ILE A 56 14.35 14.45 -12.75
C ILE A 56 12.88 14.87 -12.87
N GLU A 57 12.13 14.14 -13.68
CA GLU A 57 10.67 14.21 -13.76
C GLU A 57 10.07 13.05 -12.98
N GLU A 58 9.32 13.33 -11.92
CA GLU A 58 8.57 12.30 -11.20
C GLU A 58 7.34 11.90 -12.02
N LEU A 59 7.28 10.64 -12.44
CA LEU A 59 6.12 10.10 -13.15
C LEU A 59 5.07 9.61 -12.16
N GLN A 60 5.50 8.86 -11.14
CA GLN A 60 4.62 8.29 -10.12
C GLN A 60 5.37 7.92 -8.85
N THR A 61 4.71 8.05 -7.71
CA THR A 61 5.14 7.50 -6.41
C THR A 61 4.28 6.30 -6.00
N TYR A 62 4.92 5.36 -5.32
CA TYR A 62 4.32 4.11 -4.83
C TYR A 62 4.51 3.99 -3.33
N GLY A 63 3.48 3.49 -2.65
CA GLY A 63 3.49 3.33 -1.20
C GLY A 63 3.19 4.62 -0.44
N ILE A 64 3.61 4.67 0.84
CA ILE A 64 3.27 5.75 1.76
C ILE A 64 4.50 6.17 2.58
N ALA A 65 4.65 7.49 2.77
CA ALA A 65 5.67 8.09 3.61
C ALA A 65 5.30 8.04 5.10
N GLY A 66 6.18 7.45 5.92
CA GLY A 66 5.97 7.32 7.36
C GLY A 66 5.23 6.04 7.76
N LYS A 67 5.08 5.83 9.06
CA LYS A 67 4.41 4.65 9.63
C LYS A 67 2.93 4.89 9.77
N VAL A 68 2.11 3.95 9.31
CA VAL A 68 0.66 4.01 9.48
C VAL A 68 0.30 3.97 10.97
N LYS A 69 -0.59 4.87 11.41
CA LYS A 69 -1.01 5.01 12.81
C LYS A 69 -2.42 4.52 13.07
N THR A 70 -3.36 4.90 12.22
CA THR A 70 -4.76 4.48 12.29
C THR A 70 -5.40 4.66 10.92
N LEU A 71 -6.59 4.08 10.76
CA LEU A 71 -7.36 4.13 9.53
C LEU A 71 -8.86 4.27 9.84
N ALA A 72 -9.63 4.67 8.84
CA ALA A 72 -11.08 4.69 8.85
C ALA A 72 -11.63 4.14 7.54
N PHE A 73 -12.84 3.64 7.57
CA PHE A 73 -13.55 3.12 6.41
C PHE A 73 -14.94 3.75 6.32
N ASP A 74 -15.32 4.21 5.14
CA ASP A 74 -16.69 4.57 4.83
C ASP A 74 -17.31 3.49 3.95
N PRO A 75 -18.28 2.71 4.44
CA PRO A 75 -18.95 1.71 3.62
C PRO A 75 -19.86 2.32 2.56
N MET A 76 -20.31 3.56 2.75
CA MET A 76 -21.21 4.19 1.79
C MET A 76 -20.45 4.66 0.57
N GLN A 77 -19.55 5.62 0.72
CA GLN A 77 -18.71 6.03 -0.39
C GLN A 77 -17.72 4.93 -0.77
N SER A 78 -17.55 3.88 0.05
CA SER A 78 -16.61 2.77 -0.17
C SER A 78 -15.17 3.28 -0.32
N LEU A 79 -14.78 4.15 0.62
CA LEU A 79 -13.47 4.78 0.71
C LEU A 79 -12.76 4.35 1.99
N MET A 80 -11.43 4.32 1.95
CA MET A 80 -10.58 4.08 3.12
C MET A 80 -9.66 5.28 3.32
N ALA A 81 -9.55 5.76 4.55
CA ALA A 81 -8.59 6.79 4.92
C ALA A 81 -7.54 6.23 5.88
N ILE A 82 -6.29 6.62 5.72
CA ILE A 82 -5.15 6.23 6.54
C ILE A 82 -4.39 7.49 6.94
N VAL A 83 -3.85 7.52 8.16
CA VAL A 83 -2.92 8.58 8.58
C VAL A 83 -1.60 8.01 9.05
N THR A 84 -0.51 8.72 8.73
CA THR A 84 0.85 8.34 9.11
C THR A 84 1.34 9.13 10.32
N ASP A 85 2.46 8.70 10.90
CA ASP A 85 3.17 9.42 11.95
C ASP A 85 3.73 10.79 11.53
N LEU A 86 3.78 11.05 10.22
CA LEU A 86 4.09 12.37 9.64
C LEU A 86 2.84 13.25 9.47
N ASN A 87 1.69 12.83 9.97
CA ASN A 87 0.39 13.50 9.81
C ASN A 87 -0.02 13.67 8.33
N HIS A 88 0.42 12.74 7.48
CA HIS A 88 -0.06 12.63 6.09
C HIS A 88 -1.33 11.79 6.08
N VAL A 89 -2.42 12.38 5.62
CA VAL A 89 -3.70 11.70 5.43
C VAL A 89 -3.79 11.24 3.99
N HIS A 90 -3.98 9.93 3.78
CA HIS A 90 -4.19 9.32 2.48
C HIS A 90 -5.60 8.74 2.41
N ILE A 91 -6.31 8.99 1.31
CA ILE A 91 -7.67 8.51 1.06
C ILE A 91 -7.65 7.68 -0.21
N PHE A 92 -8.26 6.50 -0.16
CA PHE A 92 -8.23 5.49 -1.21
C PHE A 92 -9.65 5.10 -1.60
N GLY A 93 -9.88 4.91 -2.90
CA GLY A 93 -11.12 4.38 -3.46
C GLY A 93 -10.86 3.14 -4.30
N GLN A 94 -11.66 2.92 -5.34
CA GLN A 94 -11.48 1.80 -6.25
C GLN A 94 -10.25 1.92 -7.13
N SER A 95 -9.69 0.78 -7.56
CA SER A 95 -8.58 0.70 -8.51
C SER A 95 -7.40 1.62 -8.10
N ARG A 96 -7.23 2.76 -8.77
CA ARG A 96 -6.16 3.74 -8.53
C ARG A 96 -6.60 5.02 -7.80
N VAL A 97 -7.87 5.16 -7.43
CA VAL A 97 -8.40 6.38 -6.79
C VAL A 97 -7.61 6.65 -5.50
N GLY A 98 -6.97 7.81 -5.45
CA GLY A 98 -6.11 8.23 -4.35
C GLY A 98 -6.09 9.75 -4.16
N PHE A 99 -6.01 10.17 -2.90
CA PHE A 99 -5.75 11.56 -2.53
C PHE A 99 -4.86 11.61 -1.29
N ALA A 100 -3.94 12.56 -1.24
CA ALA A 100 -3.09 12.78 -0.08
C ALA A 100 -3.09 14.25 0.34
N LEU A 101 -3.12 14.48 1.65
CA LEU A 101 -3.05 15.81 2.26
C LEU A 101 -2.19 15.75 3.52
N THR A 102 -1.26 16.67 3.68
CA THR A 102 -0.48 16.83 4.91
C THR A 102 -1.20 17.80 5.86
N LEU A 103 -1.45 17.38 7.10
CA LEU A 103 -2.01 18.24 8.13
C LEU A 103 -0.91 19.00 8.88
N THR A 104 -1.08 20.32 9.01
CA THR A 104 -0.14 21.19 9.73
C THR A 104 -0.36 21.12 11.25
N THR A 105 0.18 20.07 11.87
CA THR A 105 0.17 19.90 13.34
C THR A 105 1.40 19.12 13.82
N THR A 106 1.85 19.42 15.03
CA THR A 106 2.90 18.68 15.74
C THR A 106 2.34 17.51 16.57
N SER A 107 1.06 17.56 16.91
CA SER A 107 0.37 16.48 17.62
C SER A 107 0.08 15.35 16.64
N ALA A 108 0.31 14.11 17.04
CA ALA A 108 -0.03 12.95 16.21
C ALA A 108 -1.55 12.83 16.07
N ILE A 109 -2.05 12.57 14.86
CA ILE A 109 -3.44 12.21 14.63
C ILE A 109 -3.72 10.82 15.24
N ARG A 110 -4.71 10.73 16.11
CA ARG A 110 -5.08 9.47 16.80
C ARG A 110 -6.39 8.85 16.31
N GLY A 111 -7.19 9.59 15.53
CA GLY A 111 -8.48 9.10 15.06
C GLY A 111 -8.91 9.73 13.74
N LEU A 112 -9.55 8.93 12.90
CA LEU A 112 -10.18 9.34 11.64
C LEU A 112 -11.65 8.90 11.64
N ARG A 113 -12.57 9.74 11.16
CA ARG A 113 -14.00 9.43 11.04
C ARG A 113 -14.59 10.03 9.77
N PHE A 114 -15.30 9.21 9.00
CA PHE A 114 -16.10 9.71 7.89
C PHE A 114 -17.46 10.20 8.41
N VAL A 115 -17.92 11.33 7.90
CA VAL A 115 -19.15 11.99 8.35
C VAL A 115 -19.94 12.47 7.14
N LYS A 116 -21.23 12.12 7.07
CA LYS A 116 -22.17 12.53 6.02
C LYS A 116 -21.72 12.22 4.60
N GLY A 117 -20.83 11.23 4.41
CA GLY A 117 -20.23 10.84 3.13
C GLY A 117 -19.35 11.89 2.43
N VAL A 118 -19.39 13.17 2.85
CA VAL A 118 -18.67 14.28 2.22
C VAL A 118 -17.45 14.72 3.04
N TYR A 119 -17.43 14.42 4.34
CA TYR A 119 -16.39 14.91 5.25
C TYR A 119 -15.54 13.76 5.80
N LEU A 120 -14.24 14.01 5.92
CA LEU A 120 -13.33 13.24 6.74
C LEU A 120 -12.88 14.12 7.92
N VAL A 121 -13.10 13.62 9.13
CA VAL A 121 -12.70 14.27 10.37
C VAL A 121 -11.44 13.59 10.89
N ALA A 122 -10.38 14.36 11.16
CA ALA A 122 -9.16 13.88 11.80
C ALA A 122 -9.00 14.53 13.17
N ILE A 123 -8.79 13.72 14.22
CA ILE A 123 -8.67 14.17 15.60
C ILE A 123 -7.25 13.92 16.08
N ASP A 124 -6.59 14.97 16.57
CA ASP A 124 -5.25 14.85 17.14
C ASP A 124 -5.26 14.28 18.57
N SER A 125 -4.06 13.99 19.07
CA SER A 125 -3.84 13.46 20.43
C SER A 125 -4.00 14.50 21.53
N PHE A 126 -4.25 15.76 21.17
CA PHE A 126 -4.40 16.86 22.10
C PHE A 126 -5.84 17.39 22.06
N ASN A 127 -6.10 18.48 21.35
CA ASN A 127 -7.40 19.17 21.37
C ASN A 127 -7.89 19.65 20.00
N THR A 128 -7.27 19.24 18.90
CA THR A 128 -7.61 19.75 17.56
C THR A 128 -8.38 18.75 16.72
N ILE A 129 -9.42 19.23 16.05
CA ILE A 129 -10.25 18.50 15.08
C ILE A 129 -10.09 19.18 13.71
N PHE A 130 -9.70 18.43 12.70
CA PHE A 130 -9.57 18.87 11.31
C PHE A 130 -10.73 18.31 10.50
N VAL A 131 -11.40 19.15 9.71
CA VAL A 131 -12.50 18.74 8.82
C VAL A 131 -12.06 18.90 7.38
N ILE A 132 -11.98 17.78 6.66
CA ILE A 132 -11.51 17.71 5.27
C ILE A 132 -12.72 17.41 4.38
N SER A 133 -12.87 18.16 3.29
CA SER A 133 -13.86 17.90 2.25
C SER A 133 -13.35 16.84 1.29
N LEU A 134 -14.14 15.79 1.07
CA LEU A 134 -13.90 14.76 0.05
C LEU A 134 -14.30 15.24 -1.35
N ALA A 135 -15.21 16.22 -1.44
CA ALA A 135 -15.64 16.79 -2.71
C ALA A 135 -14.62 17.81 -3.24
N SER A 136 -14.24 18.79 -2.43
CA SER A 136 -13.28 19.84 -2.83
C SER A 136 -11.83 19.49 -2.56
N LYS A 137 -11.56 18.37 -1.85
CA LYS A 137 -10.22 17.87 -1.50
C LYS A 137 -9.37 18.88 -0.72
N LYS A 138 -10.03 19.59 0.20
CA LYS A 138 -9.43 20.69 0.99
C LYS A 138 -9.75 20.55 2.46
N LEU A 139 -8.85 21.07 3.30
CA LEU A 139 -9.13 21.32 4.71
C LEU A 139 -10.12 22.50 4.82
N LEU A 140 -11.32 22.23 5.34
CA LEU A 140 -12.37 23.23 5.52
C LEU A 140 -12.25 23.95 6.87
N HIS A 141 -12.15 23.17 7.96
CA HIS A 141 -12.16 23.69 9.32
C HIS A 141 -11.03 23.11 10.15
N LYS A 142 -10.50 23.95 11.06
CA LYS A 142 -9.64 23.54 12.17
C LYS A 142 -10.30 24.01 13.46
N ILE A 143 -10.86 23.08 14.22
CA ILE A 143 -11.59 23.33 15.45
C ILE A 143 -10.67 22.98 16.62
N VAL A 144 -10.55 23.87 17.61
CA VAL A 144 -9.69 23.67 18.78
C VAL A 144 -10.57 23.64 20.03
N ALA A 145 -10.57 22.52 20.74
CA ALA A 145 -11.28 22.37 22.00
C ALA A 145 -10.51 23.00 23.16
N ASN A 146 -11.23 23.42 24.21
CA ASN A 146 -10.63 24.11 25.36
C ASN A 146 -9.75 23.21 26.24
N ASN A 147 -9.94 21.89 26.17
CA ASN A 147 -9.20 20.90 26.94
C ASN A 147 -8.81 19.74 26.03
N GLN A 148 -7.93 18.87 26.52
CA GLN A 148 -7.54 17.66 25.80
C GLN A 148 -8.77 16.77 25.55
N ILE A 149 -8.96 16.37 24.30
CA ILE A 149 -9.99 15.43 23.88
C ILE A 149 -9.51 14.03 24.26
N THR A 150 -10.27 13.32 25.09
CA THR A 150 -9.97 11.96 25.55
C THR A 150 -10.85 10.93 24.86
N ALA A 151 -12.11 11.24 24.60
CA ALA A 151 -13.05 10.41 23.84
C ALA A 151 -13.75 11.22 22.73
N PHE A 152 -14.20 10.56 21.67
CA PHE A 152 -15.01 11.19 20.63
C PHE A 152 -15.90 10.16 19.94
N GLU A 153 -17.03 10.62 19.42
CA GLU A 153 -18.01 9.80 18.70
C GLU A 153 -18.69 10.60 17.59
N THR A 154 -18.98 9.92 16.48
CA THR A 154 -19.64 10.45 15.28
C THR A 154 -20.65 9.44 14.75
N ASP A 155 -21.61 9.90 13.96
CA ASP A 155 -22.52 9.03 13.19
C ASP A 155 -22.40 9.38 11.70
N TYR A 156 -22.43 8.38 10.82
CA TYR A 156 -22.29 8.61 9.38
C TYR A 156 -23.42 9.47 8.79
N SER A 157 -24.58 9.50 9.42
CA SER A 157 -25.77 10.24 8.95
C SER A 157 -25.97 11.60 9.60
N LEU A 158 -25.22 11.94 10.65
CA LEU A 158 -25.36 13.19 11.42
C LEU A 158 -24.13 14.09 11.26
N GLU A 159 -24.32 15.40 11.30
CA GLU A 159 -23.28 16.42 11.15
C GLU A 159 -22.52 16.78 12.44
N PHE A 160 -22.69 15.99 13.50
CA PHE A 160 -22.13 16.30 14.82
C PHE A 160 -21.00 15.36 15.21
N ILE A 161 -19.95 15.91 15.80
CA ILE A 161 -18.95 15.17 16.56
C ILE A 161 -19.11 15.47 18.04
N TYR A 162 -19.36 14.42 18.83
CA TYR A 162 -19.39 14.49 20.29
C TYR A 162 -17.98 14.27 20.81
N VAL A 163 -17.53 15.09 21.75
CA VAL A 163 -16.19 14.98 22.34
C VAL A 163 -16.27 14.99 23.86
N GLY A 164 -15.53 14.06 24.46
CA GLY A 164 -15.27 13.98 25.88
C GLY A 164 -13.89 14.53 26.19
N LEU A 165 -13.80 15.31 27.25
CA LEU A 165 -12.59 16.03 27.62
C LEU A 165 -11.94 15.44 28.89
N ASN A 166 -10.65 15.72 29.07
CA ASN A 166 -9.88 15.26 30.23
C ASN A 166 -10.41 15.81 31.58
N ASN A 167 -11.16 16.91 31.56
CA ASN A 167 -11.80 17.51 32.73
C ASN A 167 -13.23 16.99 32.99
N GLY A 168 -13.65 15.94 32.27
CA GLY A 168 -14.96 15.29 32.44
C GLY A 168 -16.13 15.95 31.72
N THR A 169 -15.90 17.07 31.04
CA THR A 169 -16.94 17.75 30.26
C THR A 169 -17.18 17.02 28.93
N VAL A 170 -18.44 16.93 28.50
CA VAL A 170 -18.82 16.47 27.15
C VAL A 170 -19.38 17.65 26.36
N LYS A 171 -18.88 17.83 25.13
CA LYS A 171 -19.32 18.86 24.18
C LYS A 171 -19.67 18.25 22.83
N ALA A 172 -20.32 19.02 21.96
CA ALA A 172 -20.45 18.66 20.55
C ALA A 172 -20.09 19.83 19.62
N TYR A 173 -19.59 19.50 18.44
CA TYR A 173 -19.28 20.46 17.36
C TYR A 173 -20.00 20.06 16.09
N ASN A 174 -20.46 21.04 15.32
CA ASN A 174 -21.08 20.84 14.02
C ASN A 174 -19.99 20.83 12.93
N VAL A 175 -19.79 19.68 12.29
CA VAL A 175 -18.74 19.41 11.29
C VAL A 175 -18.92 20.25 10.03
N GLU A 176 -20.15 20.49 9.59
CA GLU A 176 -20.44 21.26 8.36
C GLU A 176 -20.09 22.75 8.54
N THR A 177 -20.42 23.31 9.70
CA THR A 177 -20.24 24.73 10.00
C THR A 177 -18.88 25.06 10.61
N GLY A 178 -18.27 24.12 11.33
CA GLY A 178 -17.05 24.30 12.11
C GLY A 178 -17.28 24.93 13.49
N LEU A 179 -18.53 25.03 13.94
CA LEU A 179 -18.92 25.75 15.16
C LEU A 179 -19.24 24.80 16.33
N GLU A 180 -19.01 25.28 17.55
CA GLU A 180 -19.45 24.61 18.78
C GLU A 180 -20.99 24.63 18.87
N THR A 181 -21.56 23.54 19.38
CA THR A 181 -23.01 23.43 19.66
C THR A 181 -23.32 23.96 21.07
N ILE A 182 -24.61 23.99 21.43
CA ILE A 182 -25.07 24.36 22.78
C ILE A 182 -24.76 23.26 23.81
N LEU A 183 -24.52 22.03 23.37
CA LEU A 183 -24.27 20.90 24.27
C LEU A 183 -22.99 21.11 25.07
N SER A 184 -23.15 21.20 26.39
CA SER A 184 -22.05 21.30 27.36
C SER A 184 -22.47 20.59 28.64
N LEU A 185 -22.17 19.30 28.72
CA LEU A 185 -22.47 18.46 29.88
C LEU A 185 -21.29 18.51 30.83
N ARG A 186 -21.54 18.94 32.07
CA ARG A 186 -20.54 18.86 33.13
C ARG A 186 -20.28 17.40 33.48
N GLU A 187 -19.15 17.17 34.15
CA GLU A 187 -18.84 15.87 34.70
C GLU A 187 -20.00 15.38 35.58
N GLN A 188 -20.42 14.13 35.34
CA GLN A 188 -21.55 13.51 36.03
C GLN A 188 -21.10 12.57 37.16
N GLN A 189 -19.85 12.08 37.12
CA GLN A 189 -19.33 11.11 38.08
C GLN A 189 -19.16 11.70 39.49
N TYR A 190 -19.00 13.01 39.64
CA TYR A 190 -18.82 13.71 40.92
C TYR A 190 -20.01 13.52 41.86
N HIS A 191 -21.22 13.36 41.33
CA HIS A 191 -22.41 13.12 42.15
C HIS A 191 -22.32 11.79 42.94
N THR A 192 -21.58 10.82 42.40
CA THR A 192 -21.45 9.47 42.98
C THR A 192 -20.06 9.25 43.60
N PHE A 193 -19.01 9.81 43.00
CA PHE A 193 -17.61 9.62 43.40
C PHE A 193 -16.89 10.96 43.61
N ILE A 194 -17.26 11.68 44.67
CA ILE A 194 -16.74 13.02 45.01
C ILE A 194 -15.21 13.07 45.16
N LEU A 195 -14.60 11.99 45.65
CA LEU A 195 -13.16 11.91 45.93
C LEU A 195 -12.32 11.40 44.75
N GLU A 196 -12.95 11.05 43.63
CA GLU A 196 -12.23 10.48 42.50
C GLU A 196 -11.42 11.57 41.79
N SER A 197 -10.11 11.37 41.73
CA SER A 197 -9.19 12.32 41.10
C SER A 197 -9.24 12.27 39.59
N SER A 198 -9.56 11.10 39.01
CA SER A 198 -9.67 10.92 37.57
C SER A 198 -11.11 11.16 37.12
N VAL A 199 -11.30 12.30 36.45
CA VAL A 199 -12.61 12.75 35.97
C VAL A 199 -12.73 12.72 34.45
N GLN A 200 -11.70 12.26 33.74
CA GLN A 200 -11.68 12.27 32.27
C GLN A 200 -12.80 11.41 31.67
N VAL A 201 -13.38 11.87 30.56
CA VAL A 201 -14.32 11.02 29.81
C VAL A 201 -13.51 9.93 29.10
N THR A 202 -13.76 8.66 29.44
CA THR A 202 -13.02 7.53 28.89
C THR A 202 -13.63 7.04 27.57
N SER A 203 -14.95 7.06 27.44
CA SER A 203 -15.64 6.62 26.22
C SER A 203 -16.95 7.38 25.99
N ILE A 204 -17.35 7.55 24.72
CA ILE A 204 -18.66 8.06 24.31
C ILE A 204 -19.17 7.17 23.19
N LYS A 205 -20.44 6.74 23.26
CA LYS A 205 -21.11 6.00 22.19
C LYS A 205 -22.55 6.46 21.96
N LEU A 206 -22.93 6.67 20.70
CA LEU A 206 -24.31 6.98 20.34
C LEU A 206 -25.13 5.69 20.30
N SER A 207 -26.35 5.69 20.85
CA SER A 207 -27.23 4.51 20.81
C SER A 207 -27.47 4.08 19.36
N PRO A 208 -27.30 2.80 18.99
CA PRO A 208 -27.37 2.34 17.60
C PRO A 208 -28.75 2.52 16.98
N ARG A 209 -29.79 2.73 17.80
CA ARG A 209 -31.19 2.83 17.37
C ARG A 209 -31.92 4.11 17.80
N ASP A 210 -31.29 4.93 18.63
CA ASP A 210 -31.81 6.25 19.00
C ASP A 210 -30.71 7.32 18.89
N ILE A 211 -30.98 8.37 18.11
CA ILE A 211 -30.05 9.49 17.91
C ILE A 211 -30.04 10.48 19.08
N GLY A 212 -31.00 10.37 20.00
CA GLY A 212 -31.12 11.22 21.19
C GLY A 212 -30.38 10.71 22.42
N THR A 213 -29.77 9.52 22.37
CA THR A 213 -29.23 8.85 23.56
C THR A 213 -27.74 8.58 23.42
N LEU A 214 -26.96 9.09 24.38
CA LEU A 214 -25.51 8.91 24.48
C LEU A 214 -25.17 7.99 25.65
N LEU A 215 -24.20 7.11 25.46
CA LEU A 215 -23.55 6.36 26.52
C LEU A 215 -22.21 7.04 26.81
N ILE A 216 -22.02 7.53 28.03
CA ILE A 216 -20.84 8.30 28.44
C ILE A 216 -20.15 7.56 29.57
N SER A 217 -18.86 7.26 29.41
CA SER A 217 -18.06 6.59 30.42
C SER A 217 -17.07 7.54 31.08
N TYR A 218 -16.99 7.42 32.39
CA TYR A 218 -15.97 7.98 33.27
C TYR A 218 -15.18 6.83 33.90
N PRO A 219 -14.07 7.09 34.63
CA PRO A 219 -13.23 6.02 35.15
C PRO A 219 -13.98 5.04 36.06
N LYS A 220 -14.97 5.46 36.85
CA LYS A 220 -15.66 4.57 37.80
C LYS A 220 -17.09 4.20 37.42
N MET A 221 -17.65 4.85 36.39
CA MET A 221 -19.05 4.64 36.01
C MET A 221 -19.30 4.91 34.54
N THR A 222 -20.32 4.26 33.99
CA THR A 222 -20.91 4.63 32.70
C THR A 222 -22.33 5.13 32.93
N ILE A 223 -22.77 6.11 32.15
CA ILE A 223 -24.14 6.62 32.19
C ILE A 223 -24.79 6.56 30.83
N GLU A 224 -26.10 6.38 30.83
CA GLU A 224 -26.96 6.67 29.69
C GLU A 224 -27.52 8.09 29.84
N PHE A 225 -27.23 8.95 28.88
CA PHE A 225 -27.65 10.34 28.87
C PHE A 225 -28.65 10.59 27.74
N ASN A 226 -29.84 11.06 28.09
CA ASN A 226 -30.87 11.43 27.12
C ASN A 226 -30.77 12.92 26.80
N LEU A 227 -30.50 13.25 25.55
CA LEU A 227 -30.32 14.61 25.07
C LEU A 227 -31.63 15.42 25.12
N ALA A 228 -32.78 14.79 24.87
CA ALA A 228 -34.08 15.46 24.87
C ALA A 228 -34.52 15.88 26.27
N GLU A 229 -34.30 15.00 27.25
CA GLU A 229 -34.58 15.26 28.68
C GLU A 229 -33.45 16.01 29.38
N ASN A 230 -32.28 16.12 28.74
CA ASN A 230 -31.07 16.74 29.26
C ASN A 230 -30.67 16.22 30.65
N ARG A 231 -30.72 14.90 30.84
CA ARG A 231 -30.35 14.25 32.11
C ARG A 231 -29.78 12.86 31.89
N ALA A 232 -29.00 12.40 32.87
CA ALA A 232 -28.67 10.99 32.99
C ALA A 232 -29.94 10.20 33.36
N VAL A 233 -30.19 9.11 32.62
CA VAL A 233 -31.34 8.22 32.80
C VAL A 233 -30.93 6.96 33.54
N LYS A 234 -29.72 6.44 33.28
CA LYS A 234 -29.17 5.23 33.89
C LYS A 234 -27.72 5.39 34.30
N GLU A 235 -27.33 4.66 35.32
CA GLU A 235 -25.95 4.55 35.81
C GLU A 235 -25.55 3.07 35.88
N PHE A 236 -24.40 2.74 35.31
CA PHE A 236 -23.81 1.41 35.29
C PHE A 236 -22.51 1.45 36.08
N ILE A 237 -22.51 0.87 37.28
CA ILE A 237 -21.39 0.89 38.23
C ILE A 237 -21.05 -0.54 38.62
N TYR A 238 -19.93 -1.04 38.12
CA TYR A 238 -19.46 -2.38 38.46
C TYR A 238 -18.77 -2.39 39.83
N LYS A 239 -19.31 -3.16 40.76
CA LYS A 239 -18.82 -3.26 42.15
C LYS A 239 -18.49 -4.70 42.47
N LEU A 240 -17.23 -4.97 42.76
CA LEU A 240 -16.75 -6.30 43.16
C LEU A 240 -16.72 -6.43 44.68
N PRO A 241 -17.52 -7.33 45.29
CA PRO A 241 -17.45 -7.59 46.71
C PRO A 241 -16.14 -8.29 47.10
N ARG A 242 -15.83 -8.32 48.40
CA ARG A 242 -14.69 -9.10 48.91
C ARG A 242 -14.86 -10.59 48.58
N GLY A 243 -13.78 -11.21 48.10
CA GLY A 243 -13.75 -12.62 47.73
C GLY A 243 -14.26 -12.93 46.32
N ALA A 244 -14.78 -11.94 45.58
CA ALA A 244 -15.04 -12.09 44.15
C ALA A 244 -13.71 -12.02 43.36
N PRO A 245 -13.47 -12.92 42.40
CA PRO A 245 -12.20 -12.99 41.69
C PRO A 245 -11.97 -11.75 40.79
N GLY A 246 -13.01 -11.20 40.18
CA GLY A 246 -12.89 -10.14 39.18
C GLY A 246 -12.12 -10.58 37.93
N GLY A 247 -11.74 -9.62 37.09
CA GLY A 247 -10.89 -9.90 35.93
C GLY A 247 -9.45 -10.21 36.33
N GLU A 248 -8.67 -10.78 35.40
CA GLU A 248 -7.32 -11.30 35.63
C GLU A 248 -6.34 -10.25 36.18
N ASN A 249 -6.62 -8.97 35.92
CA ASN A 249 -5.80 -7.84 36.35
C ASN A 249 -6.34 -7.13 37.60
N ALA A 250 -7.26 -7.76 38.34
CA ALA A 250 -7.87 -7.20 39.53
C ALA A 250 -6.81 -6.79 40.58
N THR A 251 -6.94 -5.58 41.10
CA THR A 251 -6.00 -5.03 42.12
C THR A 251 -6.52 -5.15 43.54
N TYR A 252 -7.80 -5.49 43.71
CA TYR A 252 -8.48 -5.63 45.00
C TYR A 252 -8.31 -4.43 45.95
N LYS A 253 -8.19 -3.22 45.39
CA LYS A 253 -8.19 -1.97 46.15
C LYS A 253 -9.62 -1.61 46.54
N TYR A 254 -10.09 -2.17 47.65
CA TYR A 254 -11.42 -1.92 48.18
C TYR A 254 -11.58 -0.49 48.71
N ASP A 255 -12.71 0.13 48.41
CA ASP A 255 -13.09 1.43 48.95
C ASP A 255 -13.61 1.34 50.40
N ALA A 256 -14.02 2.48 50.97
CA ALA A 256 -14.57 2.56 52.32
C ALA A 256 -15.88 1.74 52.49
N THR A 257 -16.58 1.45 51.39
CA THR A 257 -17.81 0.62 51.39
C THR A 257 -17.52 -0.87 51.23
N GLY A 258 -16.25 -1.25 51.08
CA GLY A 258 -15.81 -2.64 50.98
C GLY A 258 -15.88 -3.22 49.58
N TYR A 259 -16.06 -2.39 48.54
CA TYR A 259 -16.12 -2.83 47.15
C TYR A 259 -14.86 -2.43 46.38
N TYR A 260 -14.40 -3.31 45.48
CA TYR A 260 -13.39 -2.98 44.48
C TYR A 260 -14.11 -2.51 43.22
N ILE A 261 -13.74 -1.32 42.72
CA ILE A 261 -14.36 -0.70 41.54
C ILE A 261 -13.28 -0.48 40.48
N PRO A 262 -13.11 -1.41 39.53
CA PRO A 262 -12.11 -1.32 38.46
C PRO A 262 -12.49 -0.23 37.45
N ASN A 263 -11.49 0.36 36.79
CA ASN A 263 -11.74 1.53 35.94
C ASN A 263 -12.37 1.12 34.61
N VAL A 264 -13.37 1.86 34.14
CA VAL A 264 -13.96 1.68 32.80
C VAL A 264 -12.99 2.19 31.73
N VAL A 265 -12.62 1.30 30.80
CA VAL A 265 -11.79 1.59 29.63
C VAL A 265 -12.66 1.98 28.44
N GLN A 266 -13.73 1.22 28.19
CA GLN A 266 -14.62 1.40 27.05
C GLN A 266 -16.00 0.85 27.39
N SER A 267 -17.05 1.49 26.86
CA SER A 267 -18.40 0.92 26.88
C SER A 267 -18.96 0.84 25.46
N LEU A 268 -19.78 -0.17 25.22
CA LEU A 268 -20.36 -0.45 23.90
C LEU A 268 -21.84 -0.79 24.02
N TRP A 269 -22.61 -0.35 23.04
CA TRP A 269 -23.98 -0.80 22.85
C TRP A 269 -24.01 -2.16 22.17
N HIS A 270 -24.90 -3.03 22.62
CA HIS A 270 -25.35 -4.16 21.81
C HIS A 270 -26.12 -3.61 20.58
N PRO A 271 -26.01 -4.22 19.37
CA PRO A 271 -26.70 -3.75 18.16
C PRO A 271 -28.23 -3.59 18.26
N ASN A 272 -28.88 -4.33 19.16
CA ASN A 272 -30.31 -4.17 19.45
C ASN A 272 -30.65 -2.89 20.24
N GLY A 273 -29.67 -2.17 20.81
CA GLY A 273 -29.88 -0.97 21.63
C GLY A 273 -30.49 -1.21 23.01
N LEU A 274 -30.60 -2.46 23.45
CA LEU A 274 -31.26 -2.85 24.72
C LEU A 274 -30.28 -3.37 25.77
N HIS A 275 -29.04 -3.67 25.38
CA HIS A 275 -27.97 -4.09 26.29
C HIS A 275 -26.73 -3.24 26.08
N VAL A 276 -25.96 -3.10 27.15
CA VAL A 276 -24.67 -2.42 27.18
C VAL A 276 -23.62 -3.37 27.72
N VAL A 277 -22.40 -3.30 27.20
CA VAL A 277 -21.22 -3.90 27.86
C VAL A 277 -20.27 -2.81 28.32
N THR A 278 -19.81 -2.89 29.56
CA THR A 278 -18.73 -2.07 30.11
C THR A 278 -17.47 -2.93 30.24
N ILE A 279 -16.34 -2.39 29.80
CA ILE A 279 -15.04 -3.08 29.76
C ILE A 279 -14.11 -2.35 30.72
N HIS A 280 -13.47 -3.11 31.61
CA HIS A 280 -12.71 -2.55 32.72
C HIS A 280 -11.21 -2.86 32.62
N ASP A 281 -10.38 -2.09 33.34
CA ASP A 281 -8.91 -2.18 33.32
C ASP A 281 -8.35 -3.41 34.03
N ASP A 282 -9.21 -4.14 34.75
CA ASP A 282 -8.95 -5.47 35.29
C ASP A 282 -9.26 -6.60 34.30
N ASN A 283 -9.72 -6.29 33.08
CA ASN A 283 -10.22 -7.19 32.03
C ASN A 283 -11.64 -7.75 32.24
N SER A 284 -12.41 -7.24 33.21
CA SER A 284 -13.83 -7.58 33.34
C SER A 284 -14.65 -7.02 32.16
N LEU A 285 -15.52 -7.86 31.62
CA LEU A 285 -16.59 -7.56 30.66
C LEU A 285 -17.93 -7.71 31.39
N VAL A 286 -18.65 -6.60 31.57
CA VAL A 286 -19.90 -6.59 32.35
C VAL A 286 -21.06 -6.20 31.46
N PHE A 287 -22.05 -7.07 31.37
CA PHE A 287 -23.25 -6.92 30.53
C PHE A 287 -24.40 -6.39 31.38
N TRP A 288 -25.10 -5.40 30.84
CA TRP A 288 -26.17 -4.67 31.51
C TRP A 288 -27.42 -4.62 30.63
N ASP A 289 -28.58 -4.61 31.28
CA ASP A 289 -29.83 -4.21 30.66
C ASP A 289 -29.87 -2.68 30.59
N ALA A 290 -29.99 -2.13 29.37
CA ALA A 290 -30.00 -0.67 29.18
C ALA A 290 -31.31 -0.04 29.66
N LEU A 291 -32.44 -0.76 29.58
CA LEU A 291 -33.74 -0.21 29.99
C LEU A 291 -33.90 -0.19 31.50
N THR A 292 -33.43 -1.22 32.20
CA THR A 292 -33.58 -1.30 33.66
C THR A 292 -32.36 -0.75 34.39
N GLY A 293 -31.15 -0.93 33.85
CA GLY A 293 -29.88 -0.67 34.54
C GLY A 293 -29.33 -1.89 35.29
N GLU A 294 -30.04 -3.02 35.25
CA GLU A 294 -29.66 -4.24 35.97
C GLU A 294 -28.41 -4.90 35.37
N GLN A 295 -27.53 -5.38 36.24
CA GLN A 295 -26.36 -6.17 35.83
C GLN A 295 -26.83 -7.58 35.44
N ILE A 296 -26.55 -8.00 34.21
CA ILE A 296 -26.93 -9.32 33.70
C ILE A 296 -25.83 -10.35 34.01
N LEU A 297 -24.58 -10.02 33.73
CA LEU A 297 -23.43 -10.91 33.91
C LEU A 297 -22.14 -10.09 33.99
N ALA A 298 -21.22 -10.46 34.88
CA ALA A 298 -19.81 -10.10 34.78
C ALA A 298 -18.98 -11.33 34.40
N ARG A 299 -18.02 -11.16 33.50
CA ARG A 299 -17.11 -12.23 33.07
C ARG A 299 -15.75 -11.66 32.68
N SER A 300 -14.73 -12.50 32.60
CA SER A 300 -13.47 -12.20 31.92
C SER A 300 -13.48 -12.82 30.51
N PRO A 301 -12.39 -12.67 29.72
CA PRO A 301 -12.24 -13.41 28.47
C PRO A 301 -12.45 -14.93 28.62
N PHE A 302 -12.07 -15.53 29.75
CA PHE A 302 -12.06 -16.98 29.93
C PHE A 302 -13.02 -17.49 31.01
N ASP A 303 -13.30 -16.69 32.04
CA ASP A 303 -14.14 -17.09 33.17
C ASP A 303 -15.45 -16.30 33.19
N SER A 304 -16.52 -16.89 33.73
CA SER A 304 -17.83 -16.23 33.89
C SER A 304 -18.21 -16.11 35.36
N TYR A 305 -19.14 -15.20 35.67
CA TYR A 305 -19.60 -14.92 37.04
C TYR A 305 -18.47 -14.46 37.96
N VAL A 306 -17.53 -13.68 37.42
CA VAL A 306 -16.32 -13.23 38.12
C VAL A 306 -16.62 -12.22 39.25
N ASP A 307 -17.86 -11.76 39.35
CA ASP A 307 -18.38 -10.91 40.40
C ASP A 307 -18.92 -11.66 41.62
N THR A 308 -19.03 -12.99 41.53
CA THR A 308 -19.51 -13.83 42.62
C THR A 308 -18.35 -14.23 43.54
N PRO A 309 -18.47 -14.08 44.88
CA PRO A 309 -17.43 -14.52 45.80
C PRO A 309 -17.13 -16.03 45.70
N SER A 310 -15.97 -16.38 45.15
CA SER A 310 -15.45 -17.76 45.12
C SER A 310 -14.30 -17.98 46.10
N GLY A 311 -13.70 -16.90 46.62
CA GLY A 311 -12.47 -16.96 47.42
C GLY A 311 -11.20 -17.11 46.58
N GLU A 312 -11.33 -17.21 45.26
CA GLU A 312 -10.21 -17.23 44.33
C GLU A 312 -9.70 -15.80 44.11
N SER A 313 -8.38 -15.66 44.07
CA SER A 313 -7.71 -14.39 43.80
C SER A 313 -6.66 -14.58 42.73
N HIS A 314 -6.57 -13.65 41.79
CA HIS A 314 -5.54 -13.67 40.75
C HIS A 314 -4.19 -13.29 41.38
N SER A 315 -3.29 -14.26 41.52
CA SER A 315 -1.95 -14.08 42.09
C SER A 315 -0.82 -14.41 41.10
N GLY A 316 -1.01 -14.07 39.83
CA GLY A 316 -0.11 -14.42 38.72
C GLY A 316 0.55 -13.22 38.04
N GLN A 317 1.21 -13.50 36.91
CA GLN A 317 1.64 -12.45 35.99
C GLN A 317 0.44 -11.71 35.41
N LYS A 318 0.57 -10.40 35.21
CA LYS A 318 -0.48 -9.58 34.64
C LYS A 318 -0.69 -9.91 33.16
N MET A 319 -1.96 -9.97 32.78
CA MET A 319 -2.36 -10.09 31.40
C MET A 319 -2.30 -8.73 30.73
N THR A 320 -2.16 -8.72 29.40
CA THR A 320 -2.42 -7.52 28.60
C THR A 320 -3.82 -6.98 28.93
N LYS A 321 -3.96 -5.65 28.95
CA LYS A 321 -5.26 -5.02 29.18
C LYS A 321 -6.10 -5.09 27.93
N ILE A 322 -7.42 -5.27 28.03
CA ILE A 322 -8.30 -5.10 26.88
C ILE A 322 -8.21 -3.64 26.41
N ARG A 323 -7.58 -3.43 25.24
CA ARG A 323 -7.25 -2.09 24.75
C ARG A 323 -8.40 -1.46 23.96
N LYS A 324 -9.08 -2.30 23.17
CA LYS A 324 -10.19 -1.91 22.30
C LYS A 324 -11.08 -3.12 22.08
N ALA A 325 -12.38 -2.87 22.06
CA ALA A 325 -13.39 -3.82 21.63
C ALA A 325 -14.34 -3.18 20.61
N ALA A 326 -15.00 -4.03 19.82
CA ALA A 326 -16.07 -3.67 18.91
C ALA A 326 -17.18 -4.74 18.99
N TRP A 327 -18.43 -4.30 18.94
CA TRP A 327 -19.58 -5.19 18.84
C TRP A 327 -19.99 -5.31 17.38
N LEU A 328 -19.83 -6.50 16.80
CA LEU A 328 -20.09 -6.79 15.40
C LEU A 328 -21.44 -7.48 15.25
N CYS A 329 -22.10 -7.24 14.13
CA CYS A 329 -23.26 -8.03 13.69
C CYS A 329 -23.08 -8.54 12.26
N GLU A 330 -23.73 -9.67 11.95
CA GLU A 330 -23.83 -10.17 10.57
C GLU A 330 -24.81 -9.33 9.75
N SER A 331 -25.11 -9.72 8.50
CA SER A 331 -26.17 -9.09 7.70
C SER A 331 -27.54 -9.13 8.39
N ASP A 332 -27.75 -10.09 9.30
CA ASP A 332 -28.81 -10.07 10.29
C ASP A 332 -28.30 -9.42 11.59
N PRO A 333 -28.77 -8.22 11.96
CA PRO A 333 -28.34 -7.52 13.16
C PRO A 333 -28.58 -8.26 14.48
N GLU A 334 -29.43 -9.30 14.48
CA GLU A 334 -29.66 -10.13 15.66
C GLU A 334 -28.54 -11.13 15.91
N LYS A 335 -27.72 -11.46 14.89
CA LYS A 335 -26.56 -12.33 15.05
C LYS A 335 -25.34 -11.50 15.35
N THR A 336 -24.81 -11.63 16.56
CA THR A 336 -23.77 -10.72 17.04
C THR A 336 -22.58 -11.42 17.65
N SER A 337 -21.48 -10.68 17.70
CA SER A 337 -20.21 -11.16 18.23
C SER A 337 -19.43 -9.98 18.81
N LEU A 338 -18.70 -10.23 19.89
CA LEU A 338 -17.79 -9.26 20.49
C LEU A 338 -16.37 -9.58 20.04
N LEU A 339 -15.67 -8.60 19.49
CA LEU A 339 -14.28 -8.71 19.05
C LEU A 339 -13.42 -7.74 19.86
N PHE A 340 -12.31 -8.20 20.42
CA PHE A 340 -11.43 -7.34 21.20
C PHE A 340 -9.95 -7.75 21.11
N CYS A 341 -9.08 -6.79 21.41
CA CYS A 341 -7.63 -6.95 21.39
C CYS A 341 -7.05 -6.80 22.80
N GLY A 342 -6.26 -7.79 23.22
CA GLY A 342 -5.72 -7.92 24.58
C GLY A 342 -6.63 -8.69 25.53
N GLY A 343 -6.13 -8.98 26.73
CA GLY A 343 -6.81 -9.78 27.74
C GLY A 343 -6.46 -11.28 27.72
N ASP A 344 -5.71 -11.72 26.72
CA ASP A 344 -5.43 -13.14 26.44
C ASP A 344 -3.94 -13.52 26.50
N SER A 345 -3.05 -12.55 26.36
CA SER A 345 -1.59 -12.75 26.41
C SER A 345 -0.99 -12.08 27.64
N TYR A 346 0.19 -12.52 28.10
CA TYR A 346 0.92 -11.86 29.18
C TYR A 346 1.42 -10.48 28.75
N GLU A 347 1.50 -9.53 29.69
CA GLU A 347 1.96 -8.16 29.40
C GLU A 347 3.38 -8.11 28.81
N THR A 348 4.23 -9.08 29.17
CA THR A 348 5.61 -9.22 28.63
C THR A 348 5.66 -9.65 27.17
N GLU A 349 4.63 -10.33 26.67
CA GLU A 349 4.56 -10.81 25.29
C GLU A 349 4.00 -9.74 24.35
N GLY A 350 3.19 -8.81 24.86
CA GLY A 350 2.55 -7.76 24.07
C GLY A 350 1.25 -8.21 23.39
N TYR A 351 0.76 -7.40 22.45
CA TYR A 351 -0.55 -7.62 21.81
C TYR A 351 -0.40 -8.36 20.48
N HIS A 352 -0.56 -9.68 20.47
CA HIS A 352 -0.37 -10.51 19.27
C HIS A 352 -1.60 -11.35 18.90
N GLN A 353 -2.71 -11.14 19.59
CA GLN A 353 -3.92 -11.95 19.46
C GLN A 353 -5.17 -11.06 19.45
N ILE A 354 -6.21 -11.55 18.78
CA ILE A 354 -7.55 -10.94 18.77
C ILE A 354 -8.56 -12.01 19.18
N VAL A 355 -9.38 -11.71 20.17
CA VAL A 355 -10.39 -12.63 20.69
C VAL A 355 -11.75 -12.29 20.12
N ARG A 356 -12.47 -13.31 19.63
CA ARG A 356 -13.85 -13.23 19.18
C ARG A 356 -14.73 -14.10 20.07
N MET A 357 -15.80 -13.52 20.59
CA MET A 357 -16.90 -14.23 21.23
C MET A 357 -18.15 -14.13 20.36
N ASP A 358 -18.51 -15.23 19.72
CA ASP A 358 -19.72 -15.34 18.92
C ASP A 358 -20.89 -15.79 19.81
N PHE A 359 -21.88 -14.92 19.97
CA PHE A 359 -23.07 -15.21 20.75
C PHE A 359 -24.21 -15.77 19.88
N GLY A 360 -24.03 -15.83 18.56
CA GLY A 360 -25.08 -16.23 17.63
C GLY A 360 -26.28 -15.28 17.66
N ARG A 361 -27.48 -15.82 17.41
CA ARG A 361 -28.70 -15.03 17.37
C ARG A 361 -29.14 -14.62 18.77
N MET A 362 -29.44 -13.34 18.95
CA MET A 362 -29.93 -12.75 20.19
C MET A 362 -31.25 -13.40 20.63
N LEU A 363 -31.40 -13.64 21.94
CA LEU A 363 -32.64 -14.12 22.53
C LEU A 363 -33.71 -13.03 22.52
N SER A 364 -34.98 -13.41 22.45
CA SER A 364 -36.09 -12.46 22.47
C SER A 364 -36.12 -11.70 23.80
N TYR A 365 -35.88 -10.38 23.76
CA TYR A 365 -35.79 -9.54 24.95
C TYR A 365 -37.03 -9.62 25.84
N SER A 366 -38.23 -9.57 25.25
CA SER A 366 -39.49 -9.56 26.02
C SER A 366 -39.89 -10.90 26.65
N MET A 367 -39.25 -12.00 26.23
CA MET A 367 -39.59 -13.36 26.67
C MET A 367 -38.47 -14.05 27.45
N THR A 368 -37.35 -13.36 27.68
CA THR A 368 -36.14 -13.95 28.28
C THR A 368 -35.91 -13.37 29.68
N SER A 369 -35.75 -14.24 30.67
CA SER A 369 -35.37 -13.84 32.03
C SER A 369 -33.90 -13.43 32.14
N TYR A 370 -33.53 -12.65 33.15
CA TYR A 370 -32.12 -12.31 33.40
C TYR A 370 -31.23 -13.54 33.59
N THR A 371 -31.72 -14.60 34.25
CA THR A 371 -30.97 -15.85 34.40
C THR A 371 -30.67 -16.53 33.06
N GLN A 372 -31.63 -16.52 32.13
CA GLN A 372 -31.42 -17.06 30.78
C GLN A 372 -30.47 -16.16 29.97
N MET A 373 -30.59 -14.84 30.11
CA MET A 373 -29.70 -13.90 29.43
C MET A 373 -28.27 -13.97 29.96
N ALA A 374 -28.09 -14.16 31.26
CA ALA A 374 -26.78 -14.40 31.87
C ALA A 374 -26.14 -15.67 31.32
N LYS A 375 -26.90 -16.77 31.18
CA LYS A 375 -26.42 -18.01 30.54
C LYS A 375 -25.99 -17.79 29.09
N TYR A 376 -26.76 -16.99 28.33
CA TYR A 376 -26.43 -16.63 26.96
C TYR A 376 -25.06 -15.92 26.84
N TYR A 377 -24.78 -14.94 27.71
CA TYR A 377 -23.49 -14.24 27.69
C TYR A 377 -22.34 -15.04 28.33
N ALA A 378 -22.65 -15.94 29.27
CA ALA A 378 -21.67 -16.81 29.92
C ALA A 378 -21.18 -17.93 28.98
N GLN A 379 -22.00 -18.36 28.02
CA GLN A 379 -21.68 -19.44 27.09
C GLN A 379 -21.81 -18.98 25.64
N PRO A 380 -20.80 -18.25 25.11
CA PRO A 380 -20.72 -17.97 23.68
C PRO A 380 -20.86 -19.25 22.87
N LYS A 381 -21.56 -19.18 21.73
CA LYS A 381 -21.69 -20.28 20.78
C LYS A 381 -20.32 -20.75 20.28
N GLN A 382 -19.42 -19.79 20.05
CA GLN A 382 -18.05 -20.05 19.64
C GLN A 382 -17.14 -18.98 20.22
N GLN A 383 -15.98 -19.37 20.73
CA GLN A 383 -14.89 -18.47 21.09
C GLN A 383 -13.68 -18.79 20.23
N ASN A 384 -13.14 -17.78 19.55
CA ASN A 384 -11.95 -17.90 18.71
C ASN A 384 -10.86 -16.98 19.21
N ILE A 385 -9.62 -17.46 19.17
CA ILE A 385 -8.42 -16.66 19.40
C ILE A 385 -7.65 -16.64 18.08
N PHE A 386 -7.54 -15.47 17.48
CA PHE A 386 -6.84 -15.28 16.22
C PHE A 386 -5.42 -14.82 16.50
N ALA A 387 -4.45 -15.73 16.38
CA ALA A 387 -3.05 -15.41 16.53
C ALA A 387 -2.51 -14.66 15.31
N ILE A 388 -1.91 -13.50 15.52
CA ILE A 388 -1.27 -12.69 14.49
C ILE A 388 0.24 -12.88 14.62
N HIS A 389 0.80 -13.78 13.82
CA HIS A 389 2.24 -14.02 13.78
C HIS A 389 2.97 -12.79 13.20
N ALA A 390 3.39 -11.89 14.09
CA ALA A 390 4.13 -10.67 13.80
C ALA A 390 5.02 -10.33 15.00
N ALA A 391 6.22 -9.80 14.75
CA ALA A 391 7.09 -9.31 15.82
C ALA A 391 6.57 -8.01 16.46
N ALA A 392 5.83 -7.20 15.70
CA ALA A 392 5.20 -5.96 16.18
C ALA A 392 3.85 -6.24 16.84
N SER A 393 3.51 -5.49 17.88
CA SER A 393 2.21 -5.63 18.56
C SER A 393 1.09 -4.90 17.81
N ILE A 394 -0.13 -5.41 17.92
CA ILE A 394 -1.34 -4.80 17.39
C ILE A 394 -1.62 -3.50 18.16
N VAL A 395 -1.77 -2.40 17.41
CA VAL A 395 -2.09 -1.07 17.95
C VAL A 395 -3.59 -0.80 17.86
N ASP A 396 -4.19 -1.09 16.71
CA ASP A 396 -5.59 -0.82 16.42
C ASP A 396 -6.17 -1.85 15.44
N PHE A 397 -7.48 -2.03 15.48
CA PHE A 397 -8.22 -2.82 14.50
C PHE A 397 -9.50 -2.10 14.05
N VAL A 398 -9.86 -2.23 12.79
CA VAL A 398 -11.06 -1.61 12.20
C VAL A 398 -11.81 -2.66 11.38
N PRO A 399 -13.01 -3.07 11.80
CA PRO A 399 -13.89 -3.90 10.97
C PRO A 399 -14.32 -3.13 9.72
N LEU A 400 -14.28 -3.79 8.55
CA LEU A 400 -14.72 -3.22 7.28
C LEU A 400 -16.16 -3.70 7.02
N GLY A 401 -17.13 -3.17 7.76
CA GLY A 401 -18.55 -3.53 7.62
C GLY A 401 -19.11 -3.06 6.28
N GLU A 402 -19.72 -3.94 5.49
CA GLU A 402 -20.21 -3.61 4.12
C GLU A 402 -21.73 -3.47 4.01
N GLU A 403 -22.50 -3.91 5.00
CA GLU A 403 -23.98 -3.99 4.89
C GLU A 403 -24.66 -2.63 5.14
N SER A 404 -24.17 -1.87 6.12
CA SER A 404 -24.60 -0.49 6.36
C SER A 404 -23.55 0.26 7.18
N PRO A 405 -23.61 1.61 7.23
CA PRO A 405 -22.66 2.42 8.02
C PRO A 405 -22.95 2.40 9.52
N TYR A 406 -24.03 1.75 9.94
CA TYR A 406 -24.49 1.80 11.33
C TYR A 406 -23.81 0.76 12.21
N TYR A 407 -24.18 0.75 13.49
CA TYR A 407 -23.53 -0.08 14.52
C TYR A 407 -22.03 0.22 14.64
N ASP A 408 -21.67 1.52 14.62
CA ASP A 408 -20.28 2.01 14.67
C ASP A 408 -19.40 1.45 13.54
N GLY A 409 -20.00 1.25 12.35
CA GLY A 409 -19.33 0.69 11.17
C GLY A 409 -19.12 -0.82 11.19
N ASN A 410 -19.74 -1.54 12.15
CA ASN A 410 -19.49 -2.97 12.39
C ASN A 410 -20.57 -3.91 11.80
N HIS A 411 -21.30 -3.47 10.77
CA HIS A 411 -22.39 -4.25 10.17
C HIS A 411 -21.92 -5.12 8.99
N GLY A 412 -21.96 -6.44 9.18
CA GLY A 412 -21.57 -7.44 8.19
C GLY A 412 -20.12 -7.34 7.70
N PRO A 413 -19.11 -7.19 8.57
CA PRO A 413 -17.71 -7.15 8.12
C PRO A 413 -17.28 -8.52 7.61
N LYS A 414 -16.58 -8.54 6.47
CA LYS A 414 -15.91 -9.74 5.93
C LYS A 414 -14.40 -9.72 6.16
N LEU A 415 -13.87 -8.55 6.49
CA LEU A 415 -12.46 -8.30 6.65
C LEU A 415 -12.25 -7.33 7.82
N ILE A 416 -11.20 -7.55 8.58
CA ILE A 416 -10.76 -6.69 9.67
C ILE A 416 -9.37 -6.18 9.33
N ALA A 417 -9.21 -4.86 9.28
CA ALA A 417 -7.91 -4.23 9.08
C ALA A 417 -7.19 -4.08 10.42
N LEU A 418 -5.92 -4.46 10.48
CA LEU A 418 -5.06 -4.45 11.65
C LEU A 418 -3.88 -3.51 11.42
N THR A 419 -3.63 -2.61 12.37
CA THR A 419 -2.46 -1.72 12.35
C THR A 419 -1.50 -2.15 13.45
N LEU A 420 -0.24 -2.40 13.09
CA LEU A 420 0.83 -2.85 13.98
C LEU A 420 1.73 -1.69 14.44
N SER A 421 2.48 -1.90 15.51
CA SER A 421 3.32 -0.86 16.14
C SER A 421 4.50 -0.39 15.28
N ASP A 422 4.91 -1.19 14.29
CA ASP A 422 5.93 -0.83 13.30
C ASP A 422 5.37 -0.06 12.10
N GLY A 423 4.04 0.11 12.01
CA GLY A 423 3.33 0.75 10.90
C GLY A 423 2.85 -0.23 9.83
N SER A 424 3.06 -1.54 10.00
CA SER A 424 2.59 -2.56 9.07
C SER A 424 1.07 -2.71 9.13
N LEU A 425 0.47 -2.95 7.97
CA LEU A 425 -0.96 -3.22 7.82
C LEU A 425 -1.18 -4.69 7.50
N LYS A 426 -2.08 -5.34 8.24
CA LYS A 426 -2.54 -6.71 7.96
C LYS A 426 -4.05 -6.72 7.82
N PHE A 427 -4.56 -7.63 7.02
CA PHE A 427 -6.01 -7.81 6.84
C PHE A 427 -6.40 -9.23 7.17
N MET A 428 -7.35 -9.40 8.06
CA MET A 428 -7.80 -10.69 8.56
C MET A 428 -9.20 -10.98 8.04
N ASN A 429 -9.39 -12.14 7.38
CA ASN A 429 -10.70 -12.59 6.95
C ASN A 429 -11.58 -12.87 8.17
N TYR A 430 -12.83 -12.42 8.14
CA TYR A 430 -13.80 -12.60 9.21
C TYR A 430 -14.98 -13.45 8.71
N PRO A 431 -15.43 -14.47 9.46
CA PRO A 431 -15.04 -14.84 10.83
C PRO A 431 -13.89 -15.87 10.92
N THR A 432 -13.23 -16.22 9.82
CA THR A 432 -12.28 -17.35 9.75
C THR A 432 -10.95 -17.09 10.46
N GLY A 433 -10.49 -15.84 10.54
CA GLY A 433 -9.26 -15.45 11.24
C GLY A 433 -7.96 -15.55 10.43
N ASN A 434 -7.99 -16.10 9.21
CA ASN A 434 -6.79 -16.20 8.38
C ASN A 434 -6.46 -14.87 7.71
N LEU A 435 -5.16 -14.55 7.62
CA LEU A 435 -4.69 -13.33 6.97
C LEU A 435 -4.89 -13.37 5.44
N SER A 436 -5.20 -12.22 4.87
CA SER A 436 -5.35 -12.00 3.43
C SER A 436 -4.22 -11.13 2.89
N PHE A 437 -3.57 -11.62 1.84
CA PHE A 437 -2.45 -10.97 1.18
C PHE A 437 -2.71 -10.73 -0.31
N ARG A 438 -3.94 -10.88 -0.79
CA ARG A 438 -4.27 -10.68 -2.20
C ARG A 438 -4.22 -9.20 -2.56
N ALA A 439 -3.42 -8.84 -3.57
CA ALA A 439 -3.29 -7.45 -4.00
C ALA A 439 -4.58 -6.87 -4.56
N ASN A 440 -5.41 -7.69 -5.23
CA ASN A 440 -6.61 -7.22 -5.93
C ASN A 440 -7.76 -6.79 -5.00
N LEU A 441 -7.65 -7.01 -3.69
CA LEU A 441 -8.62 -6.56 -2.70
C LEU A 441 -8.53 -5.05 -2.41
N PHE A 442 -7.37 -4.44 -2.68
CA PHE A 442 -7.08 -3.06 -2.33
C PHE A 442 -6.40 -2.31 -3.47
N PRO A 443 -6.43 -0.96 -3.45
CA PRO A 443 -5.61 -0.15 -4.33
C PRO A 443 -4.12 -0.47 -4.21
N SER A 444 -3.39 -0.21 -5.29
CA SER A 444 -1.98 -0.55 -5.43
C SER A 444 -1.11 -0.04 -4.28
N THR A 445 -1.38 1.16 -3.76
CA THR A 445 -0.65 1.72 -2.60
C THR A 445 -0.80 0.88 -1.32
N ILE A 446 -2.00 0.38 -1.01
CA ILE A 446 -2.22 -0.46 0.17
C ILE A 446 -1.61 -1.84 -0.07
N SER A 447 -1.82 -2.40 -1.27
CA SER A 447 -1.26 -3.69 -1.64
C SER A 447 0.27 -3.67 -1.64
N TRP A 448 0.89 -2.55 -1.97
CA TRP A 448 2.34 -2.33 -1.86
C TRP A 448 2.87 -2.48 -0.43
N LEU A 449 2.05 -2.15 0.58
CA LEU A 449 2.40 -2.23 2.00
C LEU A 449 2.08 -3.59 2.63
N ASN A 450 1.20 -4.38 2.01
CA ASN A 450 0.75 -5.67 2.54
C ASN A 450 0.92 -6.79 1.51
N PRO A 451 1.88 -7.71 1.69
CA PRO A 451 2.86 -7.83 2.77
C PRO A 451 4.11 -6.97 2.54
N LYS A 452 5.00 -6.88 3.54
CA LYS A 452 6.25 -6.13 3.43
C LYS A 452 7.12 -6.64 2.27
N ILE A 453 7.63 -5.71 1.47
CA ILE A 453 8.53 -5.98 0.34
C ILE A 453 9.95 -6.21 0.84
N THR A 454 10.53 -7.36 0.50
CA THR A 454 11.91 -7.75 0.82
C THR A 454 12.86 -7.55 -0.36
N TYR A 455 12.33 -7.59 -1.59
CA TYR A 455 13.08 -7.42 -2.82
C TYR A 455 12.26 -6.65 -3.85
N SER A 456 12.89 -5.76 -4.62
CA SER A 456 12.27 -5.13 -5.78
C SER A 456 13.22 -5.03 -6.97
N SER A 457 12.66 -5.04 -8.17
CA SER A 457 13.36 -4.73 -9.41
C SER A 457 12.36 -4.27 -10.47
N SER A 458 12.85 -3.73 -11.57
CA SER A 458 12.02 -3.43 -12.74
C SER A 458 12.70 -3.90 -14.03
N SER A 459 11.88 -4.25 -15.02
CA SER A 459 12.33 -4.74 -16.31
C SER A 459 11.51 -4.14 -17.44
N PHE A 460 12.17 -3.93 -18.57
CA PHE A 460 11.51 -3.61 -19.83
C PHE A 460 10.80 -4.85 -20.39
N ILE A 461 9.63 -4.65 -20.98
CA ILE A 461 8.90 -5.68 -21.71
C ILE A 461 8.12 -5.04 -22.86
N ASP A 462 7.93 -5.75 -23.96
CA ASP A 462 7.08 -5.24 -25.03
C ASP A 462 5.62 -5.09 -24.55
N LYS A 463 5.01 -3.92 -24.83
CA LYS A 463 3.66 -3.59 -24.37
C LYS A 463 2.60 -4.55 -24.91
N LYS A 464 2.75 -5.07 -26.14
CA LYS A 464 1.82 -6.03 -26.74
C LYS A 464 1.85 -7.35 -25.97
N VAL A 465 3.04 -7.84 -25.62
CA VAL A 465 3.20 -9.03 -24.78
C VAL A 465 2.59 -8.80 -23.42
N LEU A 466 2.92 -7.66 -22.79
CA LEU A 466 2.40 -7.30 -21.47
C LEU A 466 0.87 -7.27 -21.42
N ASN A 467 0.23 -6.62 -22.40
CA ASN A 467 -1.23 -6.58 -22.50
C ASN A 467 -1.83 -8.00 -22.68
N GLY A 468 -1.19 -8.84 -23.50
CA GLY A 468 -1.63 -10.24 -23.69
C GLY A 468 -1.52 -11.11 -22.43
N ILE A 469 -0.62 -10.77 -21.50
CA ILE A 469 -0.53 -11.44 -20.21
C ILE A 469 -1.63 -10.87 -19.30
N ILE A 470 -1.67 -9.55 -19.10
CA ILE A 470 -2.54 -8.86 -18.14
C ILE A 470 -4.04 -9.06 -18.38
N ASP A 471 -4.51 -9.06 -19.64
CA ASP A 471 -5.94 -9.08 -19.96
C ASP A 471 -6.64 -10.43 -19.67
N THR A 472 -5.91 -11.47 -19.21
CA THR A 472 -6.47 -12.80 -18.91
C THR A 472 -7.10 -12.96 -17.52
N GLN A 473 -6.97 -11.96 -16.63
CA GLN A 473 -7.48 -11.99 -15.24
C GLN A 473 -8.67 -11.03 -15.07
N THR A 474 -9.90 -11.52 -15.21
CA THR A 474 -11.13 -10.68 -15.23
C THR A 474 -12.14 -11.02 -14.13
N LYS A 475 -11.74 -10.87 -12.85
CA LYS A 475 -12.70 -10.62 -11.77
C LYS A 475 -12.13 -9.61 -10.77
N GLN A 476 -12.56 -8.36 -10.85
CA GLN A 476 -12.30 -7.36 -9.81
C GLN A 476 -13.04 -7.78 -8.52
N GLN A 477 -12.29 -7.94 -7.44
CA GLN A 477 -12.81 -8.25 -6.09
C GLN A 477 -12.34 -7.20 -5.06
N SER A 478 -12.28 -5.94 -5.47
CA SER A 478 -11.85 -4.85 -4.57
C SER A 478 -12.87 -4.62 -3.45
N VAL A 479 -12.36 -4.45 -2.24
CA VAL A 479 -13.15 -4.01 -1.07
C VAL A 479 -13.62 -2.57 -1.28
N LEU A 480 -12.76 -1.74 -1.89
CA LEU A 480 -13.04 -0.35 -2.19
C LEU A 480 -13.65 -0.21 -3.57
N LYS A 481 -14.86 0.35 -3.63
CA LYS A 481 -15.68 0.55 -4.83
C LYS A 481 -15.87 2.05 -5.11
N GLY A 482 -15.41 2.91 -4.20
CA GLY A 482 -15.64 4.34 -4.18
C GLY A 482 -14.82 5.17 -5.15
N GLY A 483 -15.35 6.33 -5.50
CA GLY A 483 -14.67 7.32 -6.34
C GLY A 483 -14.58 6.97 -7.82
N ILE A 484 -14.01 7.88 -8.61
CA ILE A 484 -13.80 7.73 -10.05
C ILE A 484 -12.33 8.04 -10.34
N PRO A 485 -11.58 7.09 -10.92
CA PRO A 485 -10.19 7.31 -11.21
C PRO A 485 -10.02 8.33 -12.35
N GLY A 486 -9.10 9.27 -12.15
CA GLY A 486 -8.64 10.22 -13.15
C GLY A 486 -7.99 9.52 -14.33
N ARG A 487 -7.85 10.22 -15.45
CA ARG A 487 -7.22 9.63 -16.64
C ARG A 487 -5.71 9.50 -16.47
N PRO A 488 -5.06 8.47 -17.07
CA PRO A 488 -3.62 8.32 -17.00
C PRO A 488 -2.90 9.59 -17.46
N LYS A 489 -1.94 10.05 -16.66
CA LYS A 489 -1.18 11.29 -16.93
C LYS A 489 -0.22 11.15 -18.11
N TYR A 490 0.30 9.95 -18.32
CA TYR A 490 1.33 9.66 -19.32
C TYR A 490 0.88 8.56 -20.26
N LYS A 491 1.20 8.72 -21.54
CA LYS A 491 1.14 7.61 -22.49
C LYS A 491 2.42 6.78 -22.38
N ALA A 492 2.23 5.48 -22.40
CA ALA A 492 3.33 4.54 -22.46
C ALA A 492 3.42 3.92 -23.85
N ASP A 493 4.46 4.28 -24.59
CA ASP A 493 4.81 3.59 -25.83
C ASP A 493 5.56 2.28 -25.53
N VAL A 494 6.12 2.16 -24.33
CA VAL A 494 6.88 1.01 -23.81
C VAL A 494 6.16 0.31 -22.68
N GLY A 495 6.27 -1.02 -22.65
CA GLY A 495 5.92 -1.81 -21.47
C GLY A 495 7.05 -1.80 -20.45
N SER A 496 6.70 -1.53 -19.20
CA SER A 496 7.61 -1.78 -18.07
C SER A 496 6.85 -2.50 -16.97
N VAL A 497 7.57 -3.37 -16.27
CA VAL A 497 7.03 -4.08 -15.11
C VAL A 497 7.89 -3.82 -13.88
N ILE A 498 7.24 -3.72 -12.74
CA ILE A 498 7.88 -3.78 -11.42
C ILE A 498 7.63 -5.19 -10.88
N ILE A 499 8.67 -5.77 -10.30
CA ILE A 499 8.62 -7.07 -9.65
C ILE A 499 8.95 -6.86 -8.18
N SER A 500 8.08 -7.34 -7.29
CA SER A 500 8.27 -7.27 -5.84
C SER A 500 8.20 -8.66 -5.22
N GLY A 501 9.22 -8.99 -4.43
CA GLY A 501 9.24 -10.15 -3.53
C GLY A 501 8.88 -9.74 -2.11
N HIS A 502 8.16 -10.59 -1.39
CA HIS A 502 7.60 -10.28 -0.08
C HIS A 502 8.00 -11.29 1.02
N GLU A 503 7.84 -10.88 2.28
CA GLU A 503 8.22 -11.67 3.48
C GLU A 503 7.39 -12.96 3.70
N ASN A 504 6.28 -13.13 3.01
CA ASN A 504 5.40 -14.30 3.13
C ASN A 504 5.42 -15.19 1.87
N GLY A 505 6.47 -15.06 1.05
CA GLY A 505 6.64 -15.86 -0.16
C GLY A 505 5.84 -15.36 -1.36
N TYR A 506 5.17 -14.20 -1.29
CA TYR A 506 4.52 -13.62 -2.47
C TYR A 506 5.57 -13.02 -3.42
N ILE A 507 5.38 -13.24 -4.72
CA ILE A 507 6.00 -12.47 -5.80
C ILE A 507 4.89 -11.78 -6.57
N ARG A 508 5.01 -10.48 -6.77
CA ARG A 508 4.04 -9.69 -7.54
C ARG A 508 4.68 -9.01 -8.73
N ILE A 509 3.97 -9.01 -9.85
CA ILE A 509 4.38 -8.34 -11.08
C ILE A 509 3.33 -7.30 -11.43
N TRP A 510 3.76 -6.04 -11.50
CA TRP A 510 2.91 -4.89 -11.72
C TRP A 510 3.29 -4.23 -13.04
N SER A 511 2.32 -3.86 -13.87
CA SER A 511 2.61 -2.97 -14.99
C SER A 511 2.87 -1.56 -14.47
N SER A 512 4.04 -1.02 -14.75
CA SER A 512 4.44 0.37 -14.47
C SER A 512 4.51 1.24 -15.72
N SER A 513 4.09 0.69 -16.87
CA SER A 513 4.23 1.30 -18.20
C SER A 513 3.76 2.76 -18.25
N GLU A 514 2.57 3.02 -17.70
CA GLU A 514 1.87 4.32 -17.67
C GLU A 514 2.13 5.10 -16.37
N GLY A 515 3.13 4.67 -15.59
CA GLY A 515 3.44 5.21 -14.27
C GLY A 515 2.59 4.61 -13.17
N GLU A 516 1.27 4.70 -13.29
CA GLU A 516 0.33 4.24 -12.26
C GLU A 516 0.22 2.70 -12.19
N LEU A 517 0.14 2.15 -10.96
CA LEU A 517 -0.06 0.72 -10.74
C LEU A 517 -1.54 0.41 -10.53
N ASP A 518 -2.00 -0.66 -11.17
CA ASP A 518 -3.34 -1.22 -10.99
C ASP A 518 -3.24 -2.61 -10.36
N SER A 519 -3.69 -2.73 -9.12
CA SER A 519 -3.68 -3.97 -8.36
C SER A 519 -4.63 -5.02 -8.92
N SER A 520 -5.66 -4.62 -9.67
CA SER A 520 -6.55 -5.57 -10.33
C SER A 520 -5.89 -6.31 -11.50
N LYS A 521 -4.75 -5.80 -11.98
CA LYS A 521 -3.96 -6.31 -13.10
C LYS A 521 -2.62 -6.91 -12.67
N ALA A 522 -2.35 -6.97 -11.37
CA ALA A 522 -1.11 -7.52 -10.85
C ALA A 522 -1.12 -9.06 -10.93
N PHE A 523 0.00 -9.65 -11.36
CA PHE A 523 0.20 -11.09 -11.24
C PHE A 523 0.73 -11.43 -9.86
N GLU A 524 0.21 -12.49 -9.26
CA GLU A 524 0.66 -12.98 -7.96
C GLU A 524 1.10 -14.44 -8.07
N ILE A 525 2.28 -14.73 -7.50
CA ILE A 525 2.77 -16.08 -7.24
C ILE A 525 2.82 -16.24 -5.73
N ASP A 526 2.04 -17.17 -5.19
CA ASP A 526 2.01 -17.48 -3.76
C ASP A 526 2.85 -18.74 -3.50
N ILE A 527 4.11 -18.55 -3.08
CA ILE A 527 5.02 -19.67 -2.82
C ILE A 527 4.56 -20.48 -1.60
N SER A 528 4.01 -19.83 -0.58
CA SER A 528 3.51 -20.52 0.62
C SER A 528 2.38 -21.48 0.26
N ARG A 529 1.49 -21.07 -0.65
CA ARG A 529 0.50 -21.97 -1.25
C ARG A 529 1.14 -23.07 -2.09
N ILE A 530 2.24 -22.79 -2.80
CA ILE A 530 2.90 -23.79 -3.66
C ILE A 530 3.60 -24.90 -2.84
N LEU A 531 4.31 -24.49 -1.81
CA LEU A 531 5.08 -25.37 -0.92
C LEU A 531 4.23 -25.96 0.21
N LEU A 532 3.07 -25.37 0.50
CA LEU A 532 2.17 -25.69 1.61
C LEU A 532 2.80 -25.43 2.99
N ASP A 533 3.61 -24.39 3.07
CA ASP A 533 4.32 -23.97 4.27
C ASP A 533 4.42 -22.44 4.26
N ASP A 534 3.94 -21.80 5.33
CA ASP A 534 3.90 -20.35 5.52
C ASP A 534 4.99 -19.84 6.48
N SER A 535 5.98 -20.68 6.78
CA SER A 535 7.10 -20.33 7.64
C SER A 535 7.90 -19.12 7.09
N PRO A 536 8.41 -18.22 7.97
CA PRO A 536 9.17 -17.04 7.53
C PRO A 536 10.41 -17.34 6.66
N GLN A 537 10.94 -18.56 6.73
CA GLN A 537 12.06 -19.04 5.91
C GLN A 537 11.77 -19.05 4.40
N PHE A 538 10.48 -19.02 4.00
CA PHE A 538 10.06 -18.90 2.60
C PHE A 538 9.90 -17.43 2.14
N SER A 539 10.33 -16.46 2.96
CA SER A 539 10.50 -15.06 2.53
C SER A 539 11.32 -14.98 1.26
N ILE A 540 10.93 -14.12 0.32
CA ILE A 540 11.69 -13.92 -0.91
C ILE A 540 12.98 -13.15 -0.62
N SER A 541 14.13 -13.68 -1.04
CA SER A 541 15.42 -12.98 -0.94
C SER A 541 15.83 -12.28 -2.23
N ARG A 542 15.63 -12.93 -3.39
CA ARG A 542 15.90 -12.33 -4.72
C ARG A 542 14.94 -12.86 -5.77
N VAL A 543 14.68 -12.06 -6.80
CA VAL A 543 13.91 -12.46 -7.99
C VAL A 543 14.68 -12.08 -9.24
N SER A 544 14.72 -12.97 -10.23
CA SER A 544 15.25 -12.71 -11.57
C SER A 544 14.19 -13.03 -12.62
N PHE A 545 13.92 -12.08 -13.50
CA PHE A 545 12.88 -12.17 -14.52
C PHE A 545 13.50 -12.10 -15.91
N ALA A 546 13.16 -13.07 -16.75
CA ALA A 546 13.51 -13.14 -18.16
C ALA A 546 12.28 -12.70 -19.00
N PRO A 547 12.21 -11.42 -19.42
CA PRO A 547 11.02 -10.86 -20.06
C PRO A 547 10.74 -11.44 -21.45
N GLU A 548 11.74 -11.89 -22.19
CA GLU A 548 11.52 -12.47 -23.52
C GLU A 548 10.85 -13.85 -23.42
N GLN A 549 11.26 -14.67 -22.45
CA GLN A 549 10.73 -16.03 -22.26
C GLN A 549 9.53 -16.09 -21.30
N LEU A 550 9.20 -14.97 -20.65
CA LEU A 550 8.18 -14.90 -19.58
C LEU A 550 8.44 -15.92 -18.48
N GLU A 551 9.64 -15.85 -17.94
CA GLU A 551 10.19 -16.83 -17.02
C GLU A 551 10.74 -16.15 -15.76
N ILE A 552 10.48 -16.74 -14.60
CA ILE A 552 10.93 -16.21 -13.30
C ILE A 552 11.73 -17.26 -12.56
N SER A 553 12.82 -16.83 -11.92
CA SER A 553 13.43 -17.57 -10.83
C SER A 553 13.42 -16.72 -9.56
N CYS A 554 13.31 -17.37 -8.42
CA CYS A 554 13.43 -16.70 -7.13
C CYS A 554 14.22 -17.54 -6.13
N SER A 555 14.87 -16.86 -5.20
CA SER A 555 15.52 -17.48 -4.04
C SER A 555 14.79 -17.07 -2.78
N MET A 556 14.82 -17.95 -1.78
CA MET A 556 14.18 -17.75 -0.48
C MET A 556 15.22 -17.58 0.63
N TYR A 557 14.77 -17.36 1.87
CA TYR A 557 15.65 -17.19 3.04
C TYR A 557 16.16 -18.54 3.58
N ASN A 558 15.56 -19.65 3.17
CA ASN A 558 16.07 -21.01 3.38
C ASN A 558 17.10 -21.43 2.30
N ASP A 559 17.51 -20.49 1.44
CA ASP A 559 18.51 -20.65 0.38
C ASP A 559 18.11 -21.54 -0.82
N ASP A 560 16.91 -22.10 -0.82
CA ASP A 560 16.37 -22.83 -1.97
C ASP A 560 15.99 -21.86 -3.11
N VAL A 561 15.99 -22.37 -4.34
CA VAL A 561 15.61 -21.60 -5.56
C VAL A 561 14.43 -22.26 -6.26
N LEU A 562 13.43 -21.48 -6.67
CA LEU A 562 12.30 -21.94 -7.47
C LEU A 562 12.34 -21.37 -8.89
N LEU A 563 11.93 -22.17 -9.85
CA LEU A 563 11.78 -21.80 -11.25
C LEU A 563 10.30 -21.83 -11.67
N PHE A 564 9.88 -20.79 -12.41
CA PHE A 564 8.53 -20.60 -12.92
C PHE A 564 8.54 -20.23 -14.41
N SER A 565 7.52 -20.67 -15.14
CA SER A 565 7.29 -20.27 -16.53
C SER A 565 5.83 -19.85 -16.71
N TYR A 566 5.60 -18.77 -17.47
CA TYR A 566 4.25 -18.36 -17.84
C TYR A 566 3.68 -19.31 -18.90
N GLN A 567 2.62 -20.04 -18.54
CA GLN A 567 2.01 -21.04 -19.43
C GLN A 567 0.54 -21.29 -19.05
N GLN A 568 -0.18 -22.04 -19.91
CA GLN A 568 -1.49 -22.56 -19.57
C GLN A 568 -1.39 -23.69 -18.54
N ASN A 569 -2.30 -23.70 -17.57
CA ASN A 569 -2.32 -24.72 -16.53
C ASN A 569 -3.02 -25.99 -17.01
N LYS A 570 -2.23 -27.07 -17.12
CA LYS A 570 -2.73 -28.41 -17.46
C LYS A 570 -3.55 -29.04 -16.33
N ASN A 571 -3.35 -28.57 -15.09
CA ASN A 571 -4.00 -29.07 -13.87
C ASN A 571 -5.16 -28.16 -13.40
N PHE A 572 -5.72 -27.34 -14.30
CA PHE A 572 -6.79 -26.42 -13.95
C PHE A 572 -8.09 -27.17 -13.60
N GLN A 573 -8.48 -27.12 -12.33
CA GLN A 573 -9.66 -27.74 -11.76
C GLN A 573 -10.20 -26.85 -10.62
N PRO A 574 -10.96 -25.78 -10.93
CA PRO A 574 -11.34 -24.75 -9.96
C PRO A 574 -12.33 -25.24 -8.89
N THR A 575 -12.95 -26.42 -9.08
CA THR A 575 -13.96 -26.99 -8.18
C THR A 575 -13.40 -27.98 -7.17
N GLU A 576 -12.18 -28.49 -7.37
CA GLU A 576 -11.52 -29.35 -6.37
C GLU A 576 -10.74 -28.50 -5.36
N GLY A 577 -11.04 -28.68 -4.07
CA GLY A 577 -10.35 -27.96 -3.00
C GLY A 577 -8.89 -28.38 -2.84
N ASP A 578 -8.08 -27.50 -2.27
CA ASP A 578 -6.64 -27.73 -1.96
C ASP A 578 -6.41 -28.86 -0.92
N LEU A 579 -7.46 -29.54 -0.42
CA LEU A 579 -7.35 -30.63 0.56
C LEU A 579 -6.70 -31.89 -0.04
N ASN A 580 -7.06 -32.27 -1.28
CA ASN A 580 -6.48 -33.42 -1.99
C ASN A 580 -4.97 -33.25 -2.21
N ARG A 581 -4.51 -32.00 -2.28
CA ARG A 581 -3.09 -31.62 -2.45
C ARG A 581 -2.25 -31.86 -1.20
N ARG A 582 -2.83 -31.72 0.00
CA ARG A 582 -2.12 -31.98 1.26
C ARG A 582 -1.72 -33.47 1.37
N MET A 583 -2.55 -34.38 0.83
CA MET A 583 -2.24 -35.81 0.79
C MET A 583 -1.08 -36.17 -0.16
N SER A 584 -1.03 -35.60 -1.37
CA SER A 584 0.08 -35.86 -2.31
C SER A 584 1.39 -35.18 -1.91
N SER A 585 1.34 -34.12 -1.09
CA SER A 585 2.52 -33.37 -0.64
C SER A 585 3.39 -34.07 0.42
N LEU A 586 2.87 -35.12 1.07
CA LEU A 586 3.58 -35.94 2.06
C LEU A 586 4.76 -36.73 1.45
N GLU A 587 4.90 -36.77 0.12
CA GLU A 587 5.97 -37.51 -0.56
C GLU A 587 7.32 -36.75 -0.61
N LEU A 588 7.34 -35.43 -0.41
CA LEU A 588 8.60 -34.66 -0.39
C LEU A 588 9.38 -34.84 0.93
N SER A 589 8.71 -35.19 2.03
CA SER A 589 9.36 -35.41 3.34
C SER A 589 9.80 -36.87 3.55
N SER A 590 9.41 -37.80 2.68
CA SER A 590 9.59 -39.24 2.85
C SER A 590 10.64 -39.87 1.91
N THR A 591 11.30 -39.08 1.06
CA THR A 591 12.34 -39.59 0.15
C THR A 591 13.72 -39.66 0.82
N LYS A 592 14.25 -40.88 0.97
CA LYS A 592 15.53 -41.22 1.67
C LYS A 592 16.83 -40.68 1.02
N ALA A 593 16.74 -39.84 -0.01
CA ALA A 593 17.89 -39.18 -0.63
C ALA A 593 17.49 -37.78 -1.11
N GLU A 594 18.12 -36.74 -0.60
CA GLU A 594 17.88 -35.36 -1.02
C GLU A 594 18.32 -35.16 -2.47
N LYS A 595 17.35 -35.07 -3.38
CA LYS A 595 17.60 -34.69 -4.77
C LYS A 595 17.82 -33.17 -4.84
N GLN A 596 18.89 -32.74 -5.50
CA GLN A 596 19.17 -31.32 -5.70
C GLN A 596 18.10 -30.63 -6.56
N ILE A 597 17.54 -31.33 -7.55
CA ILE A 597 16.46 -30.85 -8.42
C ILE A 597 15.21 -31.66 -8.15
N ILE A 598 14.12 -30.97 -7.83
CA ILE A 598 12.80 -31.55 -7.54
C ILE A 598 11.78 -30.92 -8.49
N ASP A 599 11.09 -31.75 -9.27
CA ASP A 599 9.95 -31.29 -10.08
C ASP A 599 8.78 -30.94 -9.15
N ILE A 600 8.23 -29.74 -9.33
CA ILE A 600 7.09 -29.21 -8.56
C ILE A 600 5.97 -28.72 -9.49
N SER A 601 5.96 -29.16 -10.74
CA SER A 601 4.97 -28.74 -11.74
C SER A 601 3.56 -29.25 -11.45
N ASP A 602 3.43 -30.35 -10.71
CA ASP A 602 2.19 -30.90 -10.17
C ASP A 602 1.54 -29.99 -9.11
N ARG A 603 2.34 -29.11 -8.48
CA ARG A 603 1.92 -28.15 -7.44
C ARG A 603 1.33 -26.85 -7.98
N ALA A 604 1.05 -26.77 -9.28
CA ALA A 604 0.37 -25.63 -9.89
C ALA A 604 -1.02 -25.38 -9.24
N PRO A 605 -1.39 -24.13 -8.92
CA PRO A 605 -2.70 -23.82 -8.34
C PRO A 605 -3.85 -24.22 -9.26
N ARG A 606 -4.81 -25.01 -8.78
CA ARG A 606 -5.88 -25.58 -9.62
C ARG A 606 -6.97 -24.58 -10.01
N ASP A 607 -7.07 -23.47 -9.30
CA ASP A 607 -7.95 -22.32 -9.57
C ASP A 607 -7.33 -21.31 -10.55
N LEU A 608 -6.08 -21.50 -10.97
CA LEU A 608 -5.38 -20.62 -11.90
C LEU A 608 -5.35 -21.24 -13.31
N LYS A 609 -6.05 -20.64 -14.28
CA LYS A 609 -6.12 -21.16 -15.66
C LYS A 609 -4.82 -20.94 -16.44
N LYS A 610 -4.19 -19.77 -16.28
CA LYS A 610 -2.96 -19.35 -16.97
C LYS A 610 -2.18 -18.42 -16.05
N GLY A 611 -0.86 -18.54 -16.03
CA GLY A 611 0.00 -17.74 -15.15
C GLY A 611 1.41 -18.30 -15.07
N PHE A 612 2.22 -17.75 -14.18
CA PHE A 612 3.55 -18.27 -13.84
C PHE A 612 3.39 -19.54 -13.00
N LEU A 613 3.55 -20.70 -13.62
CA LEU A 613 3.38 -21.99 -12.96
C LEU A 613 4.73 -22.53 -12.47
N PRO A 614 4.76 -23.20 -11.31
CA PRO A 614 5.98 -23.80 -10.79
C PRO A 614 6.50 -24.89 -11.74
N LYS A 615 7.82 -25.03 -11.81
CA LYS A 615 8.50 -26.07 -12.60
C LYS A 615 9.43 -26.89 -11.72
N VAL A 616 10.38 -26.23 -11.08
CA VAL A 616 11.47 -26.90 -10.38
C VAL A 616 11.78 -26.19 -9.06
N LEU A 617 12.03 -26.97 -8.02
CA LEU A 617 12.66 -26.56 -6.77
C LEU A 617 14.10 -27.08 -6.77
N ILE A 618 15.06 -26.17 -6.57
CA ILE A 618 16.48 -26.45 -6.48
C ILE A 618 16.89 -26.31 -5.02
N LYS A 619 17.32 -27.42 -4.42
CA LYS A 619 17.78 -27.45 -3.04
C LYS A 619 19.18 -26.85 -2.90
N SER A 620 19.38 -26.05 -1.86
CA SER A 620 20.68 -25.45 -1.55
C SER A 620 21.75 -26.50 -1.18
N MET A 621 21.36 -27.70 -0.72
CA MET A 621 22.29 -28.77 -0.30
C MET A 621 23.34 -28.32 0.75
N GLY A 622 23.05 -27.26 1.51
CA GLY A 622 23.98 -26.69 2.49
C GLY A 622 25.02 -25.72 1.94
N TYR A 623 24.87 -25.22 0.70
CA TYR A 623 25.82 -24.26 0.10
C TYR A 623 25.74 -22.84 0.69
N GLY A 624 24.84 -22.58 1.64
CA GLY A 624 24.63 -21.28 2.27
C GLY A 624 23.77 -20.35 1.42
N LYS A 625 23.86 -19.04 1.66
CA LYS A 625 22.96 -18.06 1.05
C LYS A 625 23.14 -17.89 -0.45
N VAL A 626 22.04 -17.72 -1.18
CA VAL A 626 22.09 -17.32 -2.59
C VAL A 626 22.58 -15.88 -2.72
N THR A 627 23.78 -15.71 -3.28
CA THR A 627 24.46 -14.42 -3.45
C THR A 627 24.25 -13.82 -4.84
N ALA A 628 24.05 -14.66 -5.87
CA ALA A 628 23.75 -14.24 -7.24
C ALA A 628 22.67 -15.13 -7.86
N LEU A 629 21.76 -14.53 -8.62
CA LEU A 629 20.70 -15.24 -9.33
C LEU A 629 20.41 -14.53 -10.65
N CYS A 630 20.55 -15.25 -11.76
CA CYS A 630 20.26 -14.72 -13.10
C CYS A 630 19.45 -15.75 -13.91
N ASN A 631 18.22 -15.38 -14.26
CA ASN A 631 17.38 -16.11 -15.19
C ASN A 631 17.53 -15.46 -16.57
N SER A 632 18.18 -16.15 -17.49
CA SER A 632 18.50 -15.60 -18.81
C SER A 632 17.33 -15.70 -19.79
N ASN A 633 17.31 -14.85 -20.82
CA ASN A 633 16.36 -14.93 -21.93
C ASN A 633 16.64 -16.10 -22.92
N ILE A 634 17.62 -16.95 -22.61
CA ILE A 634 18.09 -18.05 -23.47
C ILE A 634 17.94 -19.43 -22.83
N GLY A 635 17.17 -19.54 -21.73
CA GLY A 635 16.83 -20.81 -21.11
C GLY A 635 17.87 -21.37 -20.13
N PHE A 636 18.84 -20.56 -19.69
CA PHE A 636 19.75 -20.91 -18.59
C PHE A 636 19.44 -20.12 -17.32
N VAL A 637 19.62 -20.77 -16.17
CA VAL A 637 19.61 -20.09 -14.85
C VAL A 637 20.95 -20.27 -14.18
N GLY A 638 21.63 -19.15 -13.88
CA GLY A 638 22.84 -19.12 -13.07
C GLY A 638 22.50 -18.84 -11.60
N ILE A 639 23.08 -19.62 -10.69
CA ILE A 639 22.89 -19.51 -9.23
C ILE A 639 24.26 -19.52 -8.56
N GLY A 640 24.54 -18.50 -7.77
CA GLY A 640 25.74 -18.41 -6.95
C GLY A 640 25.40 -18.46 -5.47
N TYR A 641 26.23 -19.16 -4.70
CA TYR A 641 26.08 -19.34 -3.26
C TYR A 641 27.28 -18.78 -2.48
N GLU A 642 27.05 -18.42 -1.22
CA GLU A 642 28.05 -17.86 -0.30
C GLU A 642 29.25 -18.79 -0.04
N SER A 643 29.05 -20.11 -0.14
CA SER A 643 30.15 -21.10 -0.08
C SER A 643 31.13 -21.05 -1.25
N GLY A 644 30.84 -20.27 -2.29
CA GLY A 644 31.58 -20.24 -3.56
C GLY A 644 30.98 -21.16 -4.63
N GLN A 645 29.92 -21.93 -4.31
CA GLN A 645 29.28 -22.80 -5.29
C GLN A 645 28.60 -22.01 -6.41
N LEU A 646 28.89 -22.35 -7.66
CA LEU A 646 28.28 -21.81 -8.86
C LEU A 646 27.57 -22.94 -9.64
N ILE A 647 26.26 -22.77 -9.82
CA ILE A 647 25.38 -23.72 -10.50
C ILE A 647 24.79 -23.07 -11.75
N VAL A 648 24.76 -23.79 -12.86
CA VAL A 648 24.01 -23.41 -14.06
C VAL A 648 23.03 -24.52 -14.43
N VAL A 649 21.76 -24.15 -14.57
CA VAL A 649 20.67 -25.04 -14.94
C VAL A 649 20.21 -24.74 -16.36
N ASP A 650 20.10 -25.77 -17.19
CA ASP A 650 19.40 -25.71 -18.47
C ASP A 650 17.92 -26.02 -18.24
N ARG A 651 17.06 -25.01 -18.47
CA ARG A 651 15.61 -25.10 -18.25
C ARG A 651 14.88 -25.98 -19.26
N ARG A 652 15.48 -26.23 -20.42
CA ARG A 652 14.85 -27.04 -21.49
C ARG A 652 14.72 -28.49 -21.07
N ILE A 653 15.71 -28.97 -20.32
CA ILE A 653 15.78 -30.34 -19.80
C ILE A 653 15.68 -30.40 -18.27
N ASN A 654 15.58 -29.24 -17.59
CA ASN A 654 15.58 -29.11 -16.13
C ASN A 654 16.76 -29.84 -15.47
N ALA A 655 17.98 -29.63 -15.98
CA ALA A 655 19.18 -30.31 -15.52
C ALA A 655 20.31 -29.32 -15.20
N VAL A 656 21.10 -29.64 -14.18
CA VAL A 656 22.35 -28.92 -13.89
C VAL A 656 23.38 -29.28 -14.97
N ILE A 657 23.87 -28.28 -15.69
CA ILE A 657 24.91 -28.42 -16.72
C ILE A 657 26.28 -27.95 -16.24
N PHE A 658 26.33 -27.21 -15.14
CA PHE A 658 27.56 -26.76 -14.50
C PHE A 658 27.35 -26.70 -12.99
N ASN A 659 28.28 -27.25 -12.23
CA ASN A 659 28.25 -27.26 -10.77
C ASN A 659 29.69 -27.24 -10.27
N HIS A 660 30.23 -26.07 -9.94
CA HIS A 660 31.63 -25.92 -9.56
C HIS A 660 31.79 -24.96 -8.38
N GLN A 661 32.66 -25.31 -7.43
CA GLN A 661 33.04 -24.41 -6.36
C GLN A 661 34.14 -23.47 -6.85
N LEU A 662 33.94 -22.16 -6.71
CA LEU A 662 34.98 -21.20 -7.00
C LEU A 662 36.05 -21.26 -5.91
N VAL A 663 37.32 -21.37 -6.33
CA VAL A 663 38.49 -21.38 -5.46
C VAL A 663 39.51 -20.39 -6.04
N ASP A 664 40.16 -19.64 -5.15
CA ASP A 664 41.25 -18.74 -5.51
C ASP A 664 42.57 -19.31 -4.98
N ASP A 665 43.50 -19.62 -5.89
CA ASP A 665 44.79 -20.24 -5.52
C ASP A 665 45.79 -19.23 -4.90
N GLY A 666 45.52 -17.92 -4.97
CA GLY A 666 46.45 -16.86 -4.59
C GLY A 666 46.06 -16.05 -3.35
N LEU A 667 44.78 -16.00 -2.99
CA LEU A 667 44.23 -15.26 -1.86
C LEU A 667 43.54 -16.25 -0.93
N SER A 668 43.94 -16.32 0.34
CA SER A 668 43.25 -17.12 1.38
C SER A 668 41.85 -16.58 1.74
N LEU A 669 41.21 -15.82 0.84
CA LEU A 669 39.90 -15.20 1.01
C LEU A 669 38.85 -16.06 0.31
N ALA A 670 37.68 -16.21 0.92
CA ALA A 670 36.56 -16.88 0.29
C ALA A 670 36.12 -16.13 -0.97
N ILE A 671 36.10 -16.81 -2.11
CA ILE A 671 35.62 -16.30 -3.38
C ILE A 671 34.23 -16.88 -3.66
N TYR A 672 33.26 -16.01 -3.91
CA TYR A 672 31.91 -16.43 -4.29
C TYR A 672 31.28 -15.49 -5.32
N PRO A 673 30.33 -15.99 -6.13
CA PRO A 673 29.65 -15.18 -7.13
C PRO A 673 28.77 -14.10 -6.48
N THR A 674 28.78 -12.87 -7.00
CA THR A 674 27.94 -11.75 -6.52
C THR A 674 27.04 -11.17 -7.61
N SER A 675 27.38 -11.40 -8.88
CA SER A 675 26.56 -11.04 -10.04
C SER A 675 26.79 -12.04 -11.17
N ILE A 676 25.76 -12.31 -11.97
CA ILE A 676 25.80 -13.22 -13.12
C ILE A 676 25.03 -12.56 -14.26
N GLU A 677 25.58 -12.56 -15.46
CA GLU A 677 24.92 -12.06 -16.66
C GLU A 677 25.26 -12.92 -17.88
N PHE A 678 24.32 -13.06 -18.81
CA PHE A 678 24.53 -13.81 -20.05
C PHE A 678 24.59 -12.84 -21.23
N ALA A 679 25.63 -12.97 -22.04
CA ALA A 679 25.90 -12.07 -23.16
C ALA A 679 26.16 -12.83 -24.45
N TYR A 680 25.95 -12.15 -25.58
CA TYR A 680 26.33 -12.66 -26.90
C TYR A 680 27.23 -11.66 -27.61
N GLY A 681 28.38 -12.14 -28.09
CA GLY A 681 29.36 -11.34 -28.84
C GLY A 681 30.51 -12.23 -29.32
N GLN A 682 31.70 -11.70 -29.53
CA GLN A 682 32.90 -12.51 -29.81
C GLN A 682 33.49 -13.04 -28.47
N PRO A 683 33.66 -14.37 -28.25
CA PRO A 683 33.66 -15.48 -29.22
C PRO A 683 32.30 -16.15 -29.49
N GLY A 684 31.26 -15.88 -28.72
CA GLY A 684 29.92 -16.38 -29.00
C GLY A 684 29.00 -16.09 -27.82
N LEU A 685 28.32 -17.13 -27.36
CA LEU A 685 27.55 -17.07 -26.13
C LEU A 685 28.47 -17.19 -24.91
N VAL A 686 28.37 -16.23 -23.99
CA VAL A 686 29.20 -16.20 -22.77
C VAL A 686 28.35 -15.96 -21.53
N MET A 687 28.79 -16.53 -20.41
CA MET A 687 28.31 -16.22 -19.07
C MET A 687 29.40 -15.45 -18.33
N LEU A 688 29.04 -14.27 -17.84
CA LEU A 688 29.89 -13.37 -17.08
C LEU A 688 29.56 -13.52 -15.60
N VAL A 689 30.58 -13.73 -14.77
CA VAL A 689 30.40 -13.90 -13.31
C VAL A 689 31.30 -12.93 -12.58
N GLY A 690 30.68 -12.07 -11.78
CA GLY A 690 31.37 -11.16 -10.88
C GLY A 690 31.50 -11.79 -9.51
N THR A 691 32.59 -11.50 -8.81
CA THR A 691 32.89 -12.14 -7.53
C THR A 691 33.05 -11.13 -6.39
N ARG A 692 33.00 -11.65 -5.15
CA ARG A 692 33.18 -10.86 -3.92
C ARG A 692 34.49 -10.08 -3.85
N ILE A 693 35.55 -10.58 -4.50
CA ILE A 693 36.89 -9.97 -4.48
C ILE A 693 37.12 -8.98 -5.64
N GLY A 694 36.11 -8.69 -6.46
CA GLY A 694 36.25 -7.76 -7.59
C GLY A 694 36.76 -8.39 -8.88
N ARG A 695 36.81 -9.72 -8.95
CA ARG A 695 37.21 -10.48 -10.14
C ARG A 695 36.02 -10.80 -11.04
N LEU A 696 36.21 -10.60 -12.34
CA LEU A 696 35.30 -10.97 -13.42
C LEU A 696 35.80 -12.27 -14.06
N LEU A 697 34.94 -13.28 -14.06
CA LEU A 697 35.16 -14.57 -14.72
C LEU A 697 34.30 -14.63 -15.99
N THR A 698 34.87 -15.06 -17.10
CA THR A 698 34.16 -15.22 -18.36
C THR A 698 34.14 -16.69 -18.76
N PHE A 699 32.95 -17.26 -18.84
CA PHE A 699 32.72 -18.63 -19.29
C PHE A 699 32.14 -18.62 -20.71
N GLU A 700 32.75 -19.35 -21.62
CA GLU A 700 32.17 -19.63 -22.93
C GLU A 700 31.16 -20.77 -22.82
N ILE A 701 29.98 -20.57 -23.39
CA ILE A 701 28.95 -21.61 -23.49
C ILE A 701 29.08 -22.27 -24.86
N THR A 702 29.48 -23.54 -24.87
CA THR A 702 29.64 -24.32 -26.09
C THR A 702 28.52 -25.36 -26.21
N ASN A 703 28.10 -25.64 -27.45
CA ASN A 703 27.12 -26.67 -27.75
C ASN A 703 27.79 -27.79 -28.58
N SER A 704 27.99 -28.95 -27.96
CA SER A 704 28.53 -30.15 -28.62
C SER A 704 27.57 -31.34 -28.41
N GLY A 705 26.27 -31.09 -28.57
CA GLY A 705 25.19 -32.05 -28.31
C GLY A 705 24.56 -31.90 -26.92
N ARG A 706 25.31 -31.36 -25.96
CA ARG A 706 24.83 -30.77 -24.71
C ARG A 706 25.54 -29.43 -24.49
N PHE A 707 24.88 -28.52 -23.80
CA PHE A 707 25.52 -27.27 -23.39
C PHE A 707 26.55 -27.54 -22.29
N SER A 708 27.73 -26.96 -22.43
CA SER A 708 28.78 -27.00 -21.43
C SER A 708 29.44 -25.65 -21.29
N LEU A 709 29.97 -25.37 -20.10
CA LEU A 709 30.63 -24.11 -19.78
C LEU A 709 32.13 -24.33 -19.64
N ARG A 710 32.92 -23.46 -20.28
CA ARG A 710 34.39 -23.46 -20.19
C ARG A 710 34.86 -22.07 -19.75
N LEU A 711 35.64 -21.99 -18.68
CA LEU A 711 36.29 -20.74 -18.28
C LEU A 711 37.32 -20.34 -19.35
N ILE A 712 37.21 -19.12 -19.89
CA ILE A 712 38.09 -18.62 -20.95
C ILE A 712 38.89 -17.37 -20.55
N ASP A 713 38.43 -16.62 -19.56
CA ASP A 713 39.12 -15.41 -19.09
C ASP A 713 38.83 -15.15 -17.61
N GLN A 714 39.80 -14.54 -16.95
CA GLN A 714 39.76 -14.16 -15.54
C GLN A 714 40.50 -12.83 -15.36
N LEU A 715 39.78 -11.80 -14.91
CA LEU A 715 40.33 -10.46 -14.75
C LEU A 715 39.95 -9.87 -13.39
N ASP A 716 40.94 -9.41 -12.63
CA ASP A 716 40.72 -8.58 -11.43
C ASP A 716 40.25 -7.19 -11.86
N SER A 717 38.93 -7.05 -12.05
CA SER A 717 38.32 -5.84 -12.57
C SER A 717 38.26 -4.77 -11.50
N ASN A 718 37.44 -4.90 -10.46
CA ASN A 718 37.10 -3.86 -9.48
C ASN A 718 37.90 -3.97 -8.17
N ASP A 719 37.87 -2.93 -7.32
CA ASP A 719 38.56 -2.95 -6.01
C ASP A 719 37.73 -3.63 -4.90
N GLY A 720 36.47 -3.95 -5.19
CA GLY A 720 35.54 -4.60 -4.28
C GLY A 720 34.54 -5.47 -5.04
N GLU A 721 33.56 -6.00 -4.32
CA GLU A 721 32.59 -6.94 -4.88
C GLU A 721 31.89 -6.41 -6.13
N ILE A 722 31.79 -7.23 -7.17
CA ILE A 722 31.10 -6.85 -8.40
C ILE A 722 29.60 -7.04 -8.21
N THR A 723 28.87 -5.94 -8.07
CA THR A 723 27.41 -5.93 -7.83
C THR A 723 26.60 -5.95 -9.12
N GLU A 724 27.15 -5.42 -10.21
CA GLU A 724 26.46 -5.31 -11.51
C GLU A 724 27.42 -5.57 -12.67
N ILE A 725 26.91 -6.24 -13.71
CA ILE A 725 27.62 -6.53 -14.96
C ILE A 725 26.69 -6.13 -16.11
N ILE A 726 27.16 -5.24 -16.98
CA ILE A 726 26.38 -4.79 -18.14
C ILE A 726 27.24 -5.00 -19.39
N PRO A 727 26.97 -6.05 -20.18
CA PRO A 727 27.63 -6.27 -21.46
C PRO A 727 27.06 -5.29 -22.49
N ILE A 728 27.94 -4.64 -23.24
CA ILE A 728 27.58 -3.76 -24.36
C ILE A 728 28.37 -4.10 -25.61
N ASN A 729 27.75 -3.88 -26.76
CA ASN A 729 28.42 -3.94 -28.06
C ASN A 729 29.44 -2.78 -28.12
N SER A 730 30.71 -3.09 -28.38
CA SER A 730 31.80 -2.11 -28.32
C SER A 730 31.68 -0.97 -29.34
N ASP A 731 30.99 -1.20 -30.45
CA ASP A 731 30.94 -0.24 -31.57
C ASP A 731 29.67 0.62 -31.51
N THR A 732 28.56 0.06 -31.03
CA THR A 732 27.26 0.75 -30.99
C THR A 732 26.86 1.21 -29.59
N GLY A 733 27.46 0.65 -28.53
CA GLY A 733 27.05 0.88 -27.15
C GLY A 733 25.74 0.20 -26.74
N ARG A 734 25.12 -0.58 -27.63
CA ARG A 734 23.87 -1.30 -27.37
C ARG A 734 24.08 -2.36 -26.29
N PRO A 735 23.08 -2.62 -25.41
CA PRO A 735 23.10 -3.79 -24.54
C PRO A 735 23.36 -5.06 -25.37
N ALA A 736 24.27 -5.91 -24.90
CA ALA A 736 24.63 -7.18 -25.54
C ALA A 736 24.19 -8.40 -24.71
N THR A 737 23.13 -8.23 -23.90
CA THR A 737 22.48 -9.32 -23.17
C THR A 737 21.98 -10.37 -24.16
N ALA A 738 22.19 -11.65 -23.84
CA ALA A 738 21.82 -12.74 -24.73
C ALA A 738 20.30 -12.90 -24.82
N SER A 739 19.76 -12.74 -26.04
CA SER A 739 18.37 -13.06 -26.42
C SER A 739 18.25 -14.42 -27.10
N ILE A 740 17.02 -14.96 -27.17
CA ILE A 740 16.71 -16.26 -27.79
C ILE A 740 17.13 -16.35 -29.26
N ARG A 741 17.10 -15.20 -29.97
CA ARG A 741 17.51 -15.10 -31.38
C ARG A 741 18.96 -15.53 -31.58
N HIS A 742 19.85 -15.24 -30.64
CA HIS A 742 21.26 -15.62 -30.76
C HIS A 742 21.48 -17.13 -30.65
N VAL A 743 20.56 -17.86 -30.02
CA VAL A 743 20.63 -19.33 -29.91
C VAL A 743 20.01 -19.99 -31.13
N ASN A 744 18.86 -19.49 -31.59
CA ASN A 744 18.10 -20.12 -32.68
C ASN A 744 18.63 -19.74 -34.08
N SER A 745 19.01 -18.47 -34.27
CA SER A 745 19.40 -17.89 -35.54
C SER A 745 20.55 -16.88 -35.35
N PRO A 746 21.76 -17.33 -34.98
CA PRO A 746 22.89 -16.44 -34.71
C PRO A 746 23.24 -15.61 -35.94
N VAL A 747 23.07 -14.29 -35.85
CA VAL A 747 23.44 -13.35 -36.91
C VAL A 747 24.92 -13.02 -36.77
N SER A 748 25.68 -13.18 -37.85
CA SER A 748 27.13 -12.89 -37.86
C SER A 748 27.45 -11.43 -37.56
N ALA A 749 26.54 -10.51 -37.87
CA ALA A 749 26.66 -9.07 -37.58
C ALA A 749 26.66 -8.74 -36.07
N ASP A 750 26.05 -9.58 -35.23
CA ASP A 750 25.98 -9.36 -33.77
C ASP A 750 27.22 -9.90 -33.04
N ARG A 751 28.10 -10.64 -33.73
CA ARG A 751 29.31 -11.25 -33.15
C ARG A 751 30.47 -10.25 -33.08
N VAL A 752 30.22 -9.12 -32.41
CA VAL A 752 31.16 -8.01 -32.23
C VAL A 752 31.90 -8.17 -30.88
N PRO A 753 33.13 -7.64 -30.72
CA PRO A 753 33.80 -7.60 -29.43
C PRO A 753 32.94 -6.96 -28.34
N LEU A 754 32.88 -7.58 -27.17
CA LEU A 754 32.14 -7.08 -26.01
C LEU A 754 32.97 -6.07 -25.22
N SER A 755 32.33 -4.97 -24.84
CA SER A 755 32.81 -4.13 -23.74
C SER A 755 31.91 -4.42 -22.53
N ILE A 756 32.51 -4.71 -21.39
CA ILE A 756 31.81 -5.15 -20.18
C ILE A 756 31.96 -4.05 -19.15
N ILE A 757 30.83 -3.49 -18.72
CA ILE A 757 30.79 -2.55 -17.60
C ILE A 757 30.63 -3.35 -16.32
N THR A 758 31.55 -3.20 -15.37
CA THR A 758 31.48 -3.82 -14.05
C THR A 758 31.43 -2.76 -12.97
N ALA A 759 30.52 -2.88 -12.02
CA ALA A 759 30.39 -1.94 -10.91
C ALA A 759 30.51 -2.61 -9.55
N SER A 760 31.12 -1.89 -8.61
CA SER A 760 31.20 -2.22 -7.19
C SER A 760 30.54 -1.12 -6.36
N SER A 761 30.57 -1.24 -5.03
CA SER A 761 30.12 -0.17 -4.12
C SER A 761 30.95 1.13 -4.17
N SER A 762 32.12 1.11 -4.83
CA SER A 762 33.09 2.21 -4.84
C SER A 762 33.68 2.54 -6.21
N ASP A 763 33.45 1.73 -7.24
CA ASP A 763 34.04 2.00 -8.55
C ASP A 763 33.24 1.35 -9.69
N VAL A 764 33.29 1.98 -10.86
CA VAL A 764 32.80 1.45 -12.13
C VAL A 764 33.97 1.31 -13.08
N ARG A 765 34.04 0.20 -13.81
CA ARG A 765 35.08 -0.09 -14.79
C ARG A 765 34.47 -0.57 -16.09
N ILE A 766 35.15 -0.27 -17.19
CA ILE A 766 34.85 -0.82 -18.51
C ILE A 766 36.03 -1.67 -18.94
N VAL A 767 35.75 -2.93 -19.25
CA VAL A 767 36.71 -3.94 -19.68
C VAL A 767 36.41 -4.30 -21.13
N LYS A 768 37.46 -4.46 -21.96
CA LYS A 768 37.34 -4.97 -23.34
C LYS A 768 38.53 -5.87 -23.63
N ASN A 769 38.28 -7.03 -24.25
CA ASN A 769 39.31 -8.00 -24.61
C ASN A 769 40.25 -8.35 -23.43
N GLY A 770 39.69 -8.63 -22.25
CA GLY A 770 40.47 -8.97 -21.05
C GLY A 770 41.31 -7.82 -20.46
N SER A 771 41.14 -6.58 -20.96
CA SER A 771 41.91 -5.41 -20.52
C SER A 771 41.02 -4.28 -20.03
N LYS A 772 41.46 -3.57 -18.98
CA LYS A 772 40.76 -2.39 -18.43
C LYS A 772 40.89 -1.21 -19.39
N MET A 773 39.77 -0.66 -19.86
CA MET A 773 39.72 0.51 -20.74
C MET A 773 39.55 1.83 -19.98
N ALA A 774 38.57 1.88 -19.09
CA ALA A 774 38.20 3.09 -18.36
C ALA A 774 37.72 2.73 -16.96
N HIS A 775 37.87 3.66 -16.02
CA HIS A 775 37.36 3.51 -14.67
C HIS A 775 36.91 4.84 -14.07
N LYS A 776 36.02 4.76 -13.09
CA LYS A 776 35.56 5.88 -12.26
C LYS A 776 35.43 5.39 -10.82
N THR A 777 36.06 6.07 -9.88
CA THR A 777 36.03 5.75 -8.45
C THR A 777 35.14 6.72 -7.67
N PHE A 778 34.60 6.23 -6.57
CA PHE A 778 33.66 6.87 -5.65
C PHE A 778 34.08 6.58 -4.20
N GLY A 779 33.45 7.24 -3.23
CA GLY A 779 33.58 6.85 -1.83
C GLY A 779 33.07 5.42 -1.59
N LYS A 780 33.62 4.72 -0.61
CA LYS A 780 33.18 3.35 -0.26
C LYS A 780 31.70 3.36 0.14
N GLY A 781 30.88 2.57 -0.55
CA GLY A 781 29.42 2.49 -0.31
C GLY A 781 28.63 3.66 -0.89
N GLU A 782 29.27 4.53 -1.68
CA GLU A 782 28.58 5.66 -2.31
C GLU A 782 27.73 5.23 -3.50
N LEU A 783 28.25 4.28 -4.31
CA LEU A 783 27.56 3.76 -5.48
C LEU A 783 26.58 2.65 -5.07
N SER A 784 25.30 2.85 -5.35
CA SER A 784 24.24 1.90 -4.97
C SER A 784 23.78 1.06 -6.15
N LYS A 785 23.67 1.64 -7.35
CA LYS A 785 23.21 0.94 -8.55
C LYS A 785 23.76 1.63 -9.80
N VAL A 786 23.99 0.86 -10.85
CA VAL A 786 24.24 1.38 -12.20
C VAL A 786 23.27 0.76 -13.19
N GLY A 787 23.07 1.42 -14.32
CA GLY A 787 22.37 0.86 -15.46
C GLY A 787 22.56 1.70 -16.70
N ILE A 788 22.26 1.14 -17.86
CA ILE A 788 22.39 1.84 -19.14
C ILE A 788 21.04 2.30 -19.63
N THR A 789 21.03 3.46 -20.27
CA THR A 789 19.86 3.98 -20.97
C THR A 789 20.29 4.71 -22.22
N GLY A 790 19.37 4.93 -23.14
CA GLY A 790 19.68 5.52 -24.43
C GLY A 790 18.46 6.08 -25.13
N THR A 791 18.72 6.94 -26.10
CA THR A 791 17.70 7.58 -26.93
C THR A 791 18.28 7.96 -28.30
N LYS A 792 17.40 8.30 -29.24
CA LYS A 792 17.79 8.85 -30.54
C LYS A 792 18.25 10.29 -30.37
N THR A 793 19.48 10.59 -30.76
CA THR A 793 20.02 11.95 -30.69
C THR A 793 19.35 12.86 -31.73
N GLN A 794 19.66 14.16 -31.67
CA GLN A 794 19.22 15.11 -32.70
C GLN A 794 19.71 14.72 -34.10
N LYS A 795 20.92 14.13 -34.20
CA LYS A 795 21.54 13.68 -35.46
C LYS A 795 20.94 12.38 -36.02
N GLY A 796 20.02 11.76 -35.29
CA GLY A 796 19.27 10.58 -35.75
C GLY A 796 19.93 9.24 -35.44
N ASN A 797 21.16 9.20 -34.91
CA ASN A 797 21.75 7.98 -34.36
C ASN A 797 21.20 7.69 -32.97
N VAL A 798 21.13 6.41 -32.59
CA VAL A 798 20.86 6.00 -31.20
C VAL A 798 22.16 6.09 -30.42
N ALA A 799 22.11 6.70 -29.24
CA ALA A 799 23.25 6.82 -28.35
C ALA A 799 22.87 6.38 -26.94
N PHE A 800 23.84 5.80 -26.24
CA PHE A 800 23.67 5.26 -24.89
C PHE A 800 24.57 5.99 -23.89
N CYS A 801 24.13 6.04 -22.64
CA CYS A 801 24.88 6.53 -21.50
C CYS A 801 24.71 5.60 -20.30
N LEU A 802 25.65 5.70 -19.37
CA LEU A 802 25.58 5.01 -18.09
C LEU A 802 24.98 5.94 -17.04
N VAL A 803 24.01 5.45 -16.27
CA VAL A 803 23.46 6.14 -15.11
C VAL A 803 23.96 5.45 -13.86
N ALA A 804 24.62 6.22 -12.99
CA ALA A 804 25.02 5.82 -11.66
C ALA A 804 24.09 6.45 -10.61
N ILE A 805 23.51 5.62 -9.76
CA ILE A 805 22.69 6.04 -8.63
C ILE A 805 23.58 6.04 -7.38
N LEU A 806 23.94 7.23 -6.92
CA LEU A 806 24.72 7.44 -5.70
C LEU A 806 23.77 7.61 -4.53
N GLY A 807 23.42 6.51 -3.85
CA GLY A 807 22.41 6.51 -2.79
C GLY A 807 22.83 7.32 -1.56
N ALA A 808 24.11 7.24 -1.17
CA ALA A 808 24.63 7.94 0.01
C ALA A 808 24.66 9.46 -0.18
N SER A 809 25.13 9.94 -1.34
CA SER A 809 25.20 11.36 -1.68
C SER A 809 23.90 11.89 -2.33
N LYS A 810 22.91 11.02 -2.56
CA LYS A 810 21.57 11.32 -3.09
C LYS A 810 21.61 11.97 -4.47
N LYS A 811 22.35 11.36 -5.40
CA LYS A 811 22.51 11.89 -6.77
C LYS A 811 22.33 10.81 -7.83
N PHE A 812 21.75 11.21 -8.96
CA PHE A 812 21.98 10.54 -10.23
C PHE A 812 23.19 11.20 -10.90
N VAL A 813 24.11 10.41 -11.42
CA VAL A 813 25.21 10.90 -12.26
C VAL A 813 25.17 10.16 -13.59
N VAL A 814 25.20 10.92 -14.68
CA VAL A 814 25.14 10.37 -16.04
C VAL A 814 26.53 10.47 -16.66
N TYR A 815 27.06 9.34 -17.11
CA TYR A 815 28.37 9.22 -17.71
C TYR A 815 28.26 8.85 -19.19
N SER A 816 29.17 9.39 -19.99
CA SER A 816 29.42 8.90 -21.34
C SER A 816 30.07 7.51 -21.29
N ILE A 817 29.89 6.74 -22.35
CA ILE A 817 30.55 5.46 -22.58
C ILE A 817 31.31 5.53 -23.92
N PRO A 818 32.49 4.90 -24.03
CA PRO A 818 33.20 4.15 -22.99
C PRO A 818 34.09 5.03 -22.08
N SER A 819 34.17 6.35 -22.28
CA SER A 819 35.18 7.18 -21.58
C SER A 819 34.85 7.49 -20.11
N LEU A 820 33.64 7.18 -19.63
CA LEU A 820 33.16 7.48 -18.28
C LEU A 820 33.30 8.98 -17.90
N SER A 821 33.18 9.87 -18.90
CA SER A 821 33.17 11.31 -18.65
C SER A 821 31.79 11.75 -18.15
N GLU A 822 31.75 12.55 -17.09
CA GLU A 822 30.48 13.06 -16.56
C GLU A 822 29.80 13.97 -17.59
N LEU A 823 28.56 13.64 -17.95
CA LEU A 823 27.69 14.46 -18.78
C LEU A 823 26.86 15.41 -17.92
N THR A 824 26.29 14.90 -16.83
CA THR A 824 25.49 15.67 -15.88
C THR A 824 25.38 14.98 -14.53
N ASN A 825 24.96 15.71 -13.51
CA ASN A 825 24.51 15.16 -12.23
C ASN A 825 23.22 15.84 -11.76
N MET A 826 22.36 15.09 -11.08
CA MET A 826 21.05 15.55 -10.62
C MET A 826 20.83 15.09 -9.18
N ARG A 827 20.27 15.96 -8.33
CA ARG A 827 19.98 15.63 -6.92
C ARG A 827 18.66 14.88 -6.79
N ILE A 828 18.68 13.71 -6.15
CA ILE A 828 17.49 12.93 -5.84
C ILE A 828 16.61 13.72 -4.84
N PRO A 829 15.32 13.97 -5.14
CA PRO A 829 14.46 14.81 -4.29
C PRO A 829 13.93 14.08 -3.04
N TYR A 830 14.15 12.77 -2.94
CA TYR A 830 13.65 11.93 -1.85
C TYR A 830 14.67 11.71 -0.72
N ARG A 831 14.16 11.34 0.45
CA ARG A 831 14.99 10.80 1.55
C ARG A 831 15.17 9.29 1.34
N VAL A 832 16.20 8.93 0.60
CA VAL A 832 16.50 7.52 0.27
C VAL A 832 17.27 6.78 1.36
N ASP A 833 17.03 5.48 1.49
CA ASP A 833 17.87 4.51 2.20
C ASP A 833 18.87 3.88 1.22
N PRO A 834 20.18 4.19 1.33
CA PRO A 834 21.19 3.69 0.40
C PRO A 834 21.22 2.16 0.25
N LYS A 835 20.85 1.41 1.30
CA LYS A 835 20.84 -0.06 1.25
C LYS A 835 19.77 -0.59 0.31
N LEU A 836 18.60 0.06 0.30
CA LEU A 836 17.45 -0.35 -0.52
C LEU A 836 17.53 0.22 -1.94
N VAL A 837 18.25 1.33 -2.14
CA VAL A 837 18.47 1.92 -3.48
C VAL A 837 19.19 0.93 -4.42
N SER A 838 19.97 -0.03 -3.90
CA SER A 838 20.57 -1.11 -4.71
C SER A 838 19.54 -2.01 -5.42
N GLN A 839 18.29 -2.00 -4.96
CA GLN A 839 17.14 -2.68 -5.55
C GLN A 839 16.35 -1.79 -6.54
N SER A 840 16.98 -0.71 -7.01
CA SER A 840 16.48 0.15 -8.08
C SER A 840 16.84 -0.42 -9.46
N SER A 841 16.22 0.08 -10.52
CA SER A 841 16.51 -0.32 -11.90
C SER A 841 16.50 0.88 -12.82
N VAL A 842 17.52 0.99 -13.68
CA VAL A 842 17.54 1.93 -14.79
C VAL A 842 16.91 1.22 -15.98
N LEU A 843 15.96 1.88 -16.63
CA LEU A 843 15.19 1.38 -17.75
C LEU A 843 15.53 2.18 -19.02
N PRO A 844 15.14 1.67 -20.21
CA PRO A 844 15.26 2.41 -21.45
C PRO A 844 14.56 3.78 -21.42
N LEU A 845 14.94 4.69 -22.32
CA LEU A 845 14.37 6.05 -22.46
C LEU A 845 14.45 6.95 -21.23
N GLY A 846 15.36 6.62 -20.33
CA GLY A 846 15.67 7.41 -19.15
C GLY A 846 14.72 7.18 -17.99
N ASP A 847 13.85 6.18 -18.04
CA ASP A 847 13.07 5.79 -16.87
C ASP A 847 13.98 5.16 -15.82
N VAL A 848 13.69 5.42 -14.55
CA VAL A 848 14.37 4.84 -13.40
C VAL A 848 13.33 4.47 -12.37
N PHE A 849 13.23 3.18 -12.07
CA PHE A 849 12.52 2.70 -10.89
C PHE A 849 13.45 2.87 -9.68
N LEU A 850 13.13 3.80 -8.80
CA LEU A 850 13.91 4.14 -7.62
C LEU A 850 13.24 3.57 -6.36
N ARG A 851 13.91 2.62 -5.70
CA ARG A 851 13.47 2.15 -4.38
C ARG A 851 13.93 3.14 -3.30
N ILE A 852 12.99 3.92 -2.77
CA ILE A 852 13.29 5.03 -1.84
C ILE A 852 13.61 4.48 -0.46
N ASN A 853 12.70 3.69 0.12
CA ASN A 853 12.87 3.06 1.43
C ASN A 853 11.99 1.79 1.52
N ALA A 854 11.74 1.27 2.72
CA ALA A 854 10.98 0.03 2.92
C ALA A 854 9.50 0.12 2.51
N THR A 855 8.90 1.31 2.53
CA THR A 855 7.48 1.51 2.21
C THR A 855 7.27 2.29 0.92
N GLU A 856 8.27 3.02 0.43
CA GLU A 856 8.16 3.93 -0.71
C GLU A 856 9.04 3.55 -1.90
N ALA A 857 8.54 3.84 -3.10
CA ALA A 857 9.31 3.83 -4.34
C ALA A 857 8.80 4.92 -5.28
N ALA A 858 9.56 5.24 -6.30
CA ALA A 858 9.14 6.16 -7.35
C ALA A 858 9.57 5.66 -8.72
N LEU A 859 8.78 5.98 -9.73
CA LEU A 859 9.18 5.92 -11.13
C LEU A 859 9.48 7.35 -11.58
N VAL A 860 10.71 7.59 -12.01
CA VAL A 860 11.16 8.91 -12.50
C VAL A 860 11.69 8.78 -13.92
N ASN A 861 11.56 9.82 -14.73
CA ASN A 861 12.27 9.94 -16.01
C ASN A 861 13.39 10.97 -15.87
N ILE A 862 14.58 10.66 -16.38
CA ILE A 862 15.75 11.55 -16.30
C ILE A 862 16.10 12.25 -17.62
N MET A 863 15.39 11.95 -18.72
CA MET A 863 15.70 12.46 -20.07
C MET A 863 14.59 13.36 -20.66
N GLY A 864 13.48 13.57 -19.94
CA GLY A 864 12.32 14.33 -20.39
C GLY A 864 11.63 13.73 -21.62
N LEU A 865 11.68 12.40 -21.78
CA LEU A 865 11.19 11.71 -22.97
C LEU A 865 9.73 11.22 -22.87
N ARG A 866 9.12 11.28 -21.68
CA ARG A 866 7.73 10.87 -21.49
C ARG A 866 6.78 11.95 -22.01
N GLN A 867 5.78 11.53 -22.79
CA GLN A 867 4.77 12.43 -23.33
C GLN A 867 3.58 12.51 -22.37
N PRO A 868 3.27 13.70 -21.81
CA PRO A 868 2.06 13.89 -21.04
C PRO A 868 0.85 13.80 -21.96
N VAL A 869 -0.24 13.21 -21.47
CA VAL A 869 -1.53 13.20 -22.17
C VAL A 869 -2.18 14.57 -21.99
N LEU A 870 -1.85 15.52 -22.87
CA LEU A 870 -2.41 16.86 -22.82
C LEU A 870 -3.82 16.88 -23.45
N SER A 871 -4.84 16.81 -22.62
CA SER A 871 -6.22 17.19 -22.97
C SER A 871 -6.83 18.04 -21.87
N LEU A 872 -7.81 18.90 -22.19
CA LEU A 872 -8.54 19.71 -21.18
C LEU A 872 -9.13 18.85 -20.05
N GLU A 873 -9.47 17.60 -20.38
CA GLU A 873 -10.00 16.57 -19.49
C GLU A 873 -8.92 15.89 -18.62
N THR A 874 -7.65 15.88 -19.05
CA THR A 874 -6.53 15.31 -18.28
C THR A 874 -5.84 16.37 -17.41
N ILE A 875 -5.86 17.65 -17.84
CA ILE A 875 -5.39 18.80 -17.05
C ILE A 875 -6.27 19.04 -15.81
N ASN A 876 -7.56 18.72 -15.90
CA ASN A 876 -8.53 18.80 -14.81
C ASN A 876 -8.90 17.42 -14.21
N GLY A 877 -8.26 16.35 -14.69
CA GLY A 877 -8.67 14.95 -14.50
C GLY A 877 -8.15 14.32 -13.22
N ASP A 878 -8.24 15.01 -12.09
CA ASP A 878 -7.94 14.40 -10.79
C ASP A 878 -8.97 13.32 -10.44
N ASP A 879 -8.58 12.41 -9.57
CA ASP A 879 -9.52 11.47 -8.94
C ASP A 879 -10.68 12.21 -8.25
N ILE A 880 -11.88 11.65 -8.45
CA ILE A 880 -13.09 12.05 -7.74
C ILE A 880 -13.25 11.09 -6.56
N LEU A 881 -13.32 11.62 -5.34
CA LEU A 881 -13.57 10.79 -4.15
C LEU A 881 -15.07 10.66 -3.88
N PHE A 882 -15.80 11.78 -3.91
CA PHE A 882 -17.20 11.85 -3.51
C PHE A 882 -18.16 11.56 -4.67
N LEU A 883 -19.05 10.57 -4.48
CA LEU A 883 -20.11 10.18 -5.40
C LEU A 883 -21.46 10.69 -4.91
N GLN A 884 -22.08 11.59 -5.68
CA GLN A 884 -23.38 12.21 -5.35
C GLN A 884 -24.57 11.25 -5.44
N ASN A 885 -24.44 10.17 -6.22
CA ASN A 885 -25.51 9.20 -6.44
C ASN A 885 -25.59 8.11 -5.36
N VAL A 886 -24.69 8.15 -4.37
CA VAL A 886 -24.66 7.18 -3.26
C VAL A 886 -25.36 7.80 -2.06
N LEU A 887 -26.59 7.36 -1.81
CA LEU A 887 -27.41 7.81 -0.68
C LEU A 887 -27.04 7.06 0.60
N ILE A 888 -27.01 7.77 1.73
CA ILE A 888 -26.86 7.16 3.05
C ILE A 888 -28.19 6.47 3.42
N PRO A 889 -28.19 5.18 3.82
CA PRO A 889 -29.41 4.43 4.15
C PRO A 889 -30.08 4.97 5.42
N TYR A 890 -31.29 4.51 5.72
CA TYR A 890 -31.95 4.89 6.98
C TYR A 890 -31.27 4.24 8.17
N ARG A 891 -31.16 5.03 9.24
CA ARG A 891 -30.68 4.55 10.54
C ARG A 891 -31.64 3.50 11.10
N PRO A 892 -31.13 2.42 11.70
CA PRO A 892 -31.94 1.49 12.47
C PRO A 892 -32.75 2.23 13.53
N THR A 893 -34.01 1.84 13.71
CA THR A 893 -34.91 2.41 14.72
C THR A 893 -35.16 1.42 15.86
N THR A 894 -35.61 1.96 16.98
CA THR A 894 -36.03 1.18 18.15
C THR A 894 -37.24 0.31 17.81
N ASN A 895 -37.29 -0.91 18.36
CA ASN A 895 -38.44 -1.78 18.17
C ASN A 895 -39.68 -1.22 18.89
N TYR A 896 -40.76 -0.94 18.15
CA TYR A 896 -42.02 -0.39 18.66
C TYR A 896 -42.70 -1.22 19.77
N PHE A 897 -42.30 -2.47 19.96
CA PHE A 897 -42.83 -3.37 20.98
C PHE A 897 -42.31 -3.06 22.41
N VAL A 898 -41.29 -2.21 22.54
CA VAL A 898 -40.83 -1.70 23.83
C VAL A 898 -41.55 -0.37 24.12
N LYS A 899 -42.58 -0.40 24.98
CA LYS A 899 -43.29 0.82 25.40
C LYS A 899 -42.33 1.73 26.21
N GLY A 900 -42.27 3.02 25.87
CA GLY A 900 -41.65 4.05 26.72
C GLY A 900 -40.54 4.89 26.09
N THR A 901 -40.05 4.56 24.88
CA THR A 901 -38.99 5.35 24.22
C THR A 901 -39.59 6.41 23.29
N SER A 902 -39.56 7.69 23.67
CA SER A 902 -39.81 8.79 22.74
C SER A 902 -38.57 8.99 21.86
N SER A 903 -38.58 8.48 20.63
CA SER A 903 -37.44 8.65 19.71
C SER A 903 -37.33 10.12 19.28
N LEU A 904 -36.14 10.70 19.42
CA LEU A 904 -35.86 12.05 18.98
C LEU A 904 -35.81 12.13 17.45
N THR A 905 -36.57 13.04 16.84
CA THR A 905 -36.50 13.27 15.38
C THR A 905 -35.24 14.05 15.03
N TYR A 906 -34.75 13.90 13.78
CA TYR A 906 -33.58 14.64 13.30
C TYR A 906 -33.73 16.16 13.45
N SER A 907 -34.88 16.72 13.03
CA SER A 907 -35.13 18.17 13.15
C SER A 907 -35.05 18.63 14.60
N ARG A 908 -35.65 17.87 15.52
CA ARG A 908 -35.63 18.20 16.94
C ARG A 908 -34.23 18.09 17.54
N LEU A 909 -33.45 17.06 17.18
CA LEU A 909 -32.05 16.93 17.58
C LEU A 909 -31.23 18.13 17.12
N TYR A 910 -31.37 18.52 15.85
CA TYR A 910 -30.65 19.67 15.31
C TYR A 910 -30.97 20.94 16.09
N SER A 911 -32.25 21.24 16.28
CA SER A 911 -32.68 22.45 17.00
C SER A 911 -32.28 22.41 18.48
N LEU A 912 -32.18 21.23 19.10
CA LEU A 912 -31.69 21.06 20.46
C LEU A 912 -30.19 21.37 20.58
N LEU A 913 -29.38 20.86 19.65
CA LEU A 913 -27.93 21.07 19.68
C LEU A 913 -27.52 22.46 19.19
N VAL A 914 -28.21 23.02 18.19
CA VAL A 914 -27.82 24.28 17.53
C VAL A 914 -28.66 25.47 18.00
N GLY A 915 -29.82 25.25 18.60
CA GLY A 915 -30.73 26.30 19.08
C GLY A 915 -31.65 26.89 18.02
N ARG A 916 -31.65 26.34 16.81
CA ARG A 916 -32.49 26.75 15.67
C ARG A 916 -32.64 25.59 14.69
N ASP A 917 -33.64 25.65 13.83
CA ASP A 917 -33.81 24.66 12.77
C ASP A 917 -32.68 24.72 11.74
N ARG A 918 -32.46 23.58 11.05
CA ARG A 918 -31.47 23.47 9.98
C ARG A 918 -31.81 24.45 8.86
N PRO A 919 -30.89 25.35 8.46
CA PRO A 919 -31.10 26.22 7.30
C PRO A 919 -31.40 25.41 6.03
N ALA A 920 -32.41 25.86 5.28
CA ALA A 920 -32.82 25.22 4.03
C ALA A 920 -31.74 25.26 2.94
N SER A 921 -30.85 26.26 3.01
CA SER A 921 -29.68 26.35 2.14
C SER A 921 -28.48 27.01 2.84
N SER A 922 -27.29 26.83 2.25
CA SER A 922 -26.02 27.40 2.71
C SER A 922 -25.17 27.87 1.52
N THR A 923 -24.30 28.84 1.77
CA THR A 923 -23.30 29.29 0.77
C THR A 923 -22.16 28.29 0.58
N LYS A 924 -22.00 27.34 1.52
CA LYS A 924 -20.96 26.30 1.48
C LYS A 924 -21.44 25.13 0.61
N PRO A 925 -20.76 24.79 -0.51
CA PRO A 925 -21.18 23.71 -1.40
C PRO A 925 -21.30 22.34 -0.70
N GLU A 926 -20.36 22.01 0.19
CA GLU A 926 -20.36 20.73 0.90
C GLU A 926 -21.59 20.54 1.81
N TYR A 927 -22.17 21.63 2.31
CA TYR A 927 -23.39 21.57 3.12
C TYR A 927 -24.57 21.05 2.30
N GLU A 928 -24.71 21.52 1.06
CA GLU A 928 -25.75 21.05 0.13
C GLU A 928 -25.47 19.62 -0.33
N LEU A 929 -24.22 19.31 -0.68
CA LEU A 929 -23.84 17.95 -1.10
C LEU A 929 -24.14 16.91 0.00
N ALA A 930 -23.81 17.24 1.25
CA ALA A 930 -24.07 16.37 2.40
C ALA A 930 -25.57 16.25 2.74
N TRP A 931 -26.38 17.28 2.42
CA TRP A 931 -27.83 17.21 2.54
C TRP A 931 -28.47 16.39 1.42
N ASN A 932 -27.97 16.49 0.19
CA ASN A 932 -28.49 15.80 -0.98
C ASN A 932 -28.42 14.27 -0.86
N ILE A 933 -27.42 13.73 -0.15
CA ILE A 933 -27.30 12.28 0.08
C ILE A 933 -27.82 11.82 1.44
N SER A 934 -28.37 12.74 2.24
CA SER A 934 -28.85 12.51 3.60
C SER A 934 -30.10 11.63 3.62
N PRO A 935 -30.27 10.72 4.60
CA PRO A 935 -31.53 9.99 4.76
C PRO A 935 -32.64 10.90 5.30
N TYR A 936 -32.28 12.07 5.85
CA TYR A 936 -33.22 13.03 6.42
C TYR A 936 -33.75 14.06 5.42
N ASN A 937 -33.29 13.99 4.17
CA ASN A 937 -33.80 14.84 3.09
C ASN A 937 -35.08 14.21 2.51
N PRO A 938 -36.24 14.88 2.59
CA PRO A 938 -37.51 14.34 2.09
C PRO A 938 -37.48 13.94 0.62
N SER A 939 -36.65 14.60 -0.20
CA SER A 939 -36.48 14.29 -1.62
C SER A 939 -35.95 12.87 -1.88
N ASN A 940 -35.29 12.26 -0.90
CA ASN A 940 -34.70 10.93 -1.02
C ASN A 940 -35.65 9.81 -0.61
N HIS A 941 -36.78 10.11 0.06
CA HIS A 941 -37.63 9.08 0.66
C HIS A 941 -38.14 8.04 -0.35
N THR A 942 -38.37 8.42 -1.60
CA THR A 942 -38.83 7.52 -2.68
C THR A 942 -37.71 6.68 -3.31
N LEU A 943 -36.46 7.11 -3.19
CA LEU A 943 -35.27 6.44 -3.74
C LEU A 943 -34.68 5.41 -2.76
N MET A 944 -34.97 5.59 -1.48
CA MET A 944 -34.44 4.79 -0.36
C MET A 944 -35.09 3.39 -0.33
N GLY A 945 -34.25 2.35 -0.29
CA GLY A 945 -34.69 0.94 -0.19
C GLY A 945 -34.94 0.21 -1.51
N VAL A 946 -34.95 0.90 -2.65
CA VAL A 946 -35.26 0.30 -3.97
C VAL A 946 -34.01 0.05 -4.83
N SER A 947 -32.87 0.70 -4.53
CA SER A 947 -31.66 0.60 -5.35
C SER A 947 -30.39 0.39 -4.52
N LYS A 948 -29.59 -0.62 -4.91
CA LYS A 948 -28.21 -0.78 -4.40
C LYS A 948 -27.34 0.41 -4.89
N PRO A 949 -26.35 0.86 -4.11
CA PRO A 949 -25.45 1.91 -4.56
C PRO A 949 -24.79 1.53 -5.88
N LYS A 950 -24.87 2.43 -6.86
CA LYS A 950 -24.26 2.25 -8.18
C LYS A 950 -22.88 2.91 -8.17
N TYR A 951 -21.85 2.10 -8.00
CA TYR A 951 -20.47 2.56 -8.15
C TYR A 951 -20.09 2.64 -9.63
N TYR A 952 -19.13 3.51 -9.93
CA TYR A 952 -18.55 3.59 -11.27
C TYR A 952 -17.78 2.31 -11.57
N ASP A 953 -18.03 1.67 -12.72
CA ASP A 953 -17.19 0.56 -13.19
C ASP A 953 -16.21 1.06 -14.26
N PRO A 954 -14.90 1.10 -13.99
CA PRO A 954 -13.89 1.54 -14.96
C PRO A 954 -13.81 0.63 -16.20
N ASN A 955 -14.32 -0.60 -16.13
CA ASN A 955 -14.31 -1.56 -17.23
C ASN A 955 -15.62 -1.54 -18.04
N ALA A 956 -16.64 -0.80 -17.60
CA ALA A 956 -17.95 -0.73 -18.25
C ALA A 956 -18.37 0.72 -18.57
N LEU A 957 -17.48 1.49 -19.22
CA LEU A 957 -17.74 2.89 -19.60
C LEU A 957 -19.09 3.11 -20.31
N HIS A 958 -19.56 2.14 -21.11
CA HIS A 958 -20.83 2.21 -21.82
C HIS A 958 -22.08 2.17 -20.91
N GLN A 959 -21.94 1.75 -19.66
CA GLN A 959 -23.04 1.65 -18.68
C GLN A 959 -23.28 2.96 -17.91
N HIS A 960 -22.44 3.98 -18.11
CA HIS A 960 -22.53 5.27 -17.42
C HIS A 960 -22.59 6.47 -18.38
N PRO A 961 -23.59 6.56 -19.29
CA PRO A 961 -23.68 7.63 -20.28
C PRO A 961 -23.77 9.04 -19.66
N GLY A 962 -24.44 9.18 -18.50
CA GLY A 962 -24.63 10.46 -17.80
C GLY A 962 -23.40 11.03 -17.08
N LEU A 963 -22.27 10.32 -17.05
CA LEU A 963 -21.00 10.81 -16.49
C LEU A 963 -20.07 11.39 -17.58
N THR A 964 -20.51 11.39 -18.85
CA THR A 964 -19.72 11.85 -20.02
C THR A 964 -20.39 12.95 -20.83
N GLU A 965 -21.51 13.53 -20.39
CA GLU A 965 -22.25 14.52 -21.18
C GLU A 965 -21.50 15.86 -21.28
N LYS A 966 -20.98 16.16 -22.48
CA LYS A 966 -20.69 17.51 -22.94
C LYS A 966 -22.00 18.18 -23.36
N PRO A 967 -22.16 19.51 -23.25
CA PRO A 967 -23.29 20.19 -23.90
C PRO A 967 -23.19 20.02 -25.42
N VAL A 968 -24.15 19.32 -26.02
CA VAL A 968 -24.18 19.04 -27.46
C VAL A 968 -24.98 20.15 -28.17
N ALA A 969 -24.34 20.82 -29.14
CA ALA A 969 -25.05 21.64 -30.13
C ALA A 969 -25.84 20.72 -31.08
N PRO A 970 -27.05 21.11 -31.53
CA PRO A 970 -27.95 20.19 -32.21
C PRO A 970 -27.44 19.90 -33.62
N LEU A 971 -27.30 18.63 -33.98
CA LEU A 971 -27.03 18.22 -35.36
C LEU A 971 -27.83 16.99 -35.78
N ASN A 972 -28.29 17.11 -37.03
CA ASN A 972 -29.33 16.33 -37.71
C ASN A 972 -29.01 14.84 -37.86
N VAL A 973 -30.06 14.04 -37.66
CA VAL A 973 -30.09 12.59 -37.78
C VAL A 973 -30.41 12.20 -39.23
N SER A 974 -29.39 11.91 -40.03
CA SER A 974 -29.54 11.08 -41.23
C SER A 974 -28.17 10.58 -41.74
N SER A 975 -27.63 9.50 -41.16
CA SER A 975 -26.69 8.57 -41.85
C SER A 975 -25.98 7.56 -40.92
N VAL A 976 -26.69 6.82 -40.05
CA VAL A 976 -26.05 5.71 -39.32
C VAL A 976 -26.94 4.47 -39.26
N THR A 977 -27.16 3.84 -40.42
CA THR A 977 -27.68 2.46 -40.50
C THR A 977 -27.07 1.77 -41.70
N LYS A 978 -25.76 1.44 -41.67
CA LYS A 978 -25.16 0.48 -42.64
C LYS A 978 -23.79 -0.13 -42.29
N SER A 979 -23.20 0.12 -41.11
CA SER A 979 -21.84 -0.35 -40.80
C SER A 979 -21.70 -1.37 -39.65
N ILE A 980 -22.79 -1.75 -38.97
CA ILE A 980 -22.73 -2.62 -37.78
C ILE A 980 -22.58 -4.10 -38.14
N SER A 981 -22.97 -4.54 -39.34
CA SER A 981 -22.91 -5.95 -39.75
C SER A 981 -21.56 -6.45 -40.26
N ARG A 982 -20.54 -5.58 -40.39
CA ARG A 982 -19.16 -5.99 -40.77
C ARG A 982 -18.22 -6.18 -39.58
N TRP A 983 -18.58 -5.67 -38.40
CA TRP A 983 -17.71 -5.71 -37.22
C TRP A 983 -17.81 -7.03 -36.44
N THR A 984 -18.97 -7.68 -36.46
CA THR A 984 -19.21 -8.93 -35.72
C THR A 984 -18.48 -10.13 -36.35
N ASN A 985 -18.35 -10.19 -37.68
CA ASN A 985 -17.68 -11.30 -38.36
C ASN A 985 -16.14 -11.19 -38.35
N LEU A 986 -15.58 -10.06 -37.91
CA LEU A 986 -14.14 -9.83 -37.77
C LEU A 986 -13.62 -10.10 -36.36
N ALA A 987 -14.52 -10.14 -35.36
CA ALA A 987 -14.21 -10.43 -33.97
C ALA A 987 -14.10 -11.95 -33.70
N GLN A 988 -14.92 -12.77 -34.37
CA GLN A 988 -14.91 -14.22 -34.19
C GLN A 988 -13.63 -14.87 -34.75
N ASN A 989 -13.15 -14.41 -35.91
CA ASN A 989 -11.95 -14.95 -36.57
C ASN A 989 -10.63 -14.47 -35.97
N ARG A 990 -10.63 -13.65 -34.91
CA ARG A 990 -9.41 -13.17 -34.22
C ARG A 990 -9.10 -13.91 -32.93
N LEU A 991 -10.03 -14.73 -32.42
CA LEU A 991 -9.83 -15.45 -31.16
C LEU A 991 -8.99 -16.72 -31.36
N ASP A 992 -9.13 -17.39 -32.52
CA ASP A 992 -8.40 -18.62 -32.80
C ASP A 992 -7.00 -18.38 -33.41
N THR A 993 -6.74 -17.20 -33.98
CA THR A 993 -5.42 -16.84 -34.56
C THR A 993 -4.45 -16.21 -33.54
N ALA A 994 -4.82 -16.17 -32.27
CA ALA A 994 -4.02 -15.54 -31.21
C ALA A 994 -3.05 -16.50 -30.52
N ASN A 995 -3.27 -17.81 -30.61
CA ASN A 995 -2.36 -18.81 -30.02
C ASN A 995 -1.17 -19.12 -30.94
N ASP A 996 -1.35 -19.11 -32.26
CA ASP A 996 -0.30 -19.45 -33.22
C ASP A 996 0.70 -18.30 -33.50
N ARG A 997 0.43 -17.10 -32.95
CA ARG A 997 1.29 -15.91 -33.16
C ARG A 997 2.28 -15.62 -32.02
N VAL A 998 2.21 -16.34 -30.90
CA VAL A 998 3.17 -16.12 -29.79
C VAL A 998 4.56 -16.60 -30.19
N ASP A 999 4.65 -17.68 -30.97
CA ASP A 999 5.92 -18.26 -31.44
C ASP A 999 6.55 -17.43 -32.58
N ASP A 1000 5.74 -16.88 -33.49
CA ASP A 1000 6.21 -15.97 -34.54
C ASP A 1000 6.60 -14.58 -34.01
N TYR A 1001 5.98 -14.12 -32.92
CA TYR A 1001 6.21 -12.79 -32.35
C TYR A 1001 7.53 -12.66 -31.57
N MET A 1002 8.01 -13.76 -30.96
CA MET A 1002 9.31 -13.76 -30.28
C MET A 1002 10.49 -13.54 -31.26
N ASN A 1003 10.29 -13.87 -32.54
CA ASN A 1003 11.27 -13.63 -33.58
C ASN A 1003 11.34 -12.16 -34.03
N ASP A 1004 10.47 -11.25 -33.56
CA ASP A 1004 10.37 -9.83 -34.01
C ASP A 1004 10.85 -8.80 -32.93
N MET A 1005 11.20 -9.25 -31.73
CA MET A 1005 11.52 -8.38 -30.57
C MET A 1005 12.80 -7.52 -30.67
N ASN A 1006 13.83 -7.91 -31.42
CA ASN A 1006 15.11 -7.16 -31.46
C ASN A 1006 15.09 -6.02 -32.49
N ASP A 1007 14.33 -6.17 -33.58
CA ASP A 1007 14.10 -5.10 -34.58
C ASP A 1007 13.13 -4.04 -34.05
N ASN A 1008 12.32 -4.42 -33.04
CA ASN A 1008 11.39 -3.51 -32.40
C ASN A 1008 12.08 -2.41 -31.60
N PHE A 1009 13.25 -2.60 -30.96
CA PHE A 1009 13.91 -1.49 -30.23
C PHE A 1009 14.36 -0.35 -31.17
N ASP A 1010 14.87 -0.68 -32.36
CA ASP A 1010 15.32 0.30 -33.35
C ASP A 1010 14.15 1.03 -34.02
N ASN A 1011 13.09 0.30 -34.42
CA ASN A 1011 11.85 0.90 -34.91
C ASN A 1011 11.19 1.75 -33.81
N PHE A 1012 11.18 1.27 -32.57
CA PHE A 1012 10.61 1.92 -31.40
C PHE A 1012 11.28 3.26 -31.08
N VAL A 1013 12.60 3.27 -30.87
CA VAL A 1013 13.36 4.51 -30.61
C VAL A 1013 13.23 5.49 -31.77
N SER A 1014 13.00 5.00 -33.00
CA SER A 1014 12.75 5.83 -34.18
C SER A 1014 11.34 6.43 -34.24
N ASP A 1015 10.32 5.67 -33.85
CA ASP A 1015 8.89 6.04 -33.92
C ASP A 1015 8.48 7.01 -32.81
N THR A 1016 8.99 6.82 -31.59
CA THR A 1016 8.69 7.69 -30.43
C THR A 1016 9.06 9.16 -30.70
N LYS A 1017 10.13 9.43 -31.47
CA LYS A 1017 10.52 10.80 -31.89
C LYS A 1017 9.63 11.38 -32.98
N SER A 1018 9.16 10.58 -33.94
CA SER A 1018 8.21 11.04 -34.97
C SER A 1018 6.93 11.57 -34.34
N GLN A 1019 6.48 10.92 -33.26
CA GLN A 1019 5.31 11.35 -32.51
C GLN A 1019 5.61 12.52 -31.55
N ALA A 1020 6.75 12.51 -30.85
CA ALA A 1020 7.15 13.60 -29.93
C ALA A 1020 7.37 14.93 -30.67
N ILE A 1021 7.99 14.90 -31.85
CA ILE A 1021 8.19 16.09 -32.69
C ILE A 1021 6.87 16.61 -33.23
N LYS A 1022 5.93 15.73 -33.62
CA LYS A 1022 4.57 16.14 -34.02
C LYS A 1022 3.81 16.78 -32.86
N GLY A 1023 3.95 16.27 -31.64
CA GLY A 1023 3.33 16.84 -30.44
C GLY A 1023 3.88 18.23 -30.07
N LEU A 1024 5.19 18.42 -30.15
CA LEU A 1024 5.87 19.70 -29.89
C LEU A 1024 5.61 20.77 -30.96
N LEU A 1025 5.40 20.37 -32.21
CA LEU A 1025 5.00 21.28 -33.29
C LEU A 1025 3.50 21.64 -33.21
N GLY A 1026 2.65 20.70 -32.79
CA GLY A 1026 1.22 20.95 -32.57
C GLY A 1026 0.94 21.87 -31.39
N SER A 1027 1.71 21.79 -30.30
CA SER A 1027 1.50 22.66 -29.12
C SER A 1027 1.97 24.10 -29.32
N LYS A 1028 2.76 24.40 -30.36
CA LYS A 1028 3.21 25.76 -30.71
C LYS A 1028 2.35 26.44 -31.78
N LEU A 1029 1.45 25.71 -32.42
CA LEU A 1029 0.47 26.23 -33.37
C LEU A 1029 -0.93 26.06 -32.77
N GLY A 1030 -1.22 26.84 -31.74
CA GLY A 1030 -2.58 26.98 -31.22
C GLY A 1030 -3.44 27.76 -32.21
N LEU A 1031 -4.21 27.01 -33.01
CA LEU A 1031 -5.55 27.36 -33.46
C LEU A 1031 -6.49 26.27 -32.96
#